data_AF-A0A2I1DSG5-F1
#
_entry.id   AF-A0A2I1DSG5-F1
#
_cell.length_a   1.000
_cell.length_b   1.000
_cell.length_c   1.000
_cell.angle_alpha   90.00
_cell.angle_beta   90.00
_cell.angle_gamma   90.00
#
_symmetry.space_group_name_H-M   'P 1'
#
loop_
_entity.id
_entity.type
_entity.pdbx_description
1 polymer ?
#
loop_
_entity_poly.entity_id
_entity_poly.type
_entity_poly.pdbx_seq_one_letter_code
_entity_poly.pdbx_strand_id
1 'polypeptide(L)'
;MDAQQFINEKYPTKEERINETKLIINKQNLEGYLDLSDFVNLELLNCCDNQLIDLNISNNKKLIDIDCSQNKLNQLDTSNTDQERIDQGIYNQFYGSLEPLKGLIKLENLSINNTDIDSGLEYLSYNIKNLRCLADKRLDAKVKIIYNQLETFAIDDIDAWQGRYNLRGWKKNWELTKEMEELTKEITLSEEEESSDVQNRLTELEKEESNLVIKKDELETKKIKLEQNVKILQQQIYNLNINLEEMNIVYQKTKQELEEKENELKSITAEQLMEKGILEREANILKEDLLNKEKVKKELEEKLKETNDDLKNKEEESKDLHNQLVKINKSIIEIETKKKELNSLKDELNNQLYKAKSSTASLRKKMNDLMEILKFKSKELQGQLMKAKQTQNKLEQTEKNRNILQKEKDELEKLLENLKQDEQISQNKLINLSNQLKNKEDFINKLQQQSEQRIKELKNQLDELTKKNEKAFQKENDLLKKLQKNKQNSQILKNQLKNKETSLIKFQQQSKQQIDKLKEQLDEETRKSKETFQKEKDLLQKLQENEKNFQNHLKDKEISINKFQQQSKQQIDELKRKLDEETRKNEMALQKEKDLLEKLQENEQKSQYKLAGLESQLKEKDSSINKLQQKFDDLKEQLNKFQMQAKKTSLKELRDTLKSNLGRRGKILLENLLKEQRNIILTNNSSAFKRLEEIKRDLSVDLMLEEDISNLQSLLNLQTEIIQLEMQLPNQ
;
A
#
# COMPACT_ATOMS: atom_id res chain seq x y z
N MET A 1 24.09 52.46 44.44
CA MET A 1 25.18 53.41 44.09
C MET A 1 24.76 54.10 42.81
N ASP A 2 24.80 55.44 42.78
CA ASP A 2 24.35 56.19 41.61
C ASP A 2 25.19 55.84 40.36
N ALA A 3 24.52 55.52 39.27
CA ALA A 3 25.15 55.03 38.05
C ALA A 3 26.03 56.09 37.37
N GLN A 4 25.59 57.35 37.35
CA GLN A 4 26.38 58.42 36.77
C GLN A 4 27.60 58.74 37.63
N GLN A 5 27.44 58.75 38.95
CA GLN A 5 28.56 58.92 39.87
C GLN A 5 29.62 57.84 39.65
N PHE A 6 29.21 56.57 39.52
CA PHE A 6 30.13 55.47 39.21
C PHE A 6 30.94 55.69 37.92
N ILE A 7 30.27 56.14 36.85
CA ILE A 7 30.96 56.48 35.59
C ILE A 7 31.90 57.67 35.74
N ASN A 8 31.49 58.70 36.47
CA ASN A 8 32.32 59.90 36.68
C ASN A 8 33.57 59.59 37.52
N GLU A 9 33.48 58.67 38.48
CA GLU A 9 34.63 58.23 39.27
C GLU A 9 35.57 57.32 38.48
N LYS A 10 35.02 56.42 37.67
CA LYS A 10 35.81 55.47 36.89
C LYS A 10 36.44 56.07 35.63
N TYR A 11 35.76 57.04 35.01
CA TYR A 11 36.17 57.74 33.80
C TYR A 11 36.01 59.25 34.00
N PRO A 12 36.90 59.88 34.78
CA PRO A 12 36.78 61.28 35.19
C PRO A 12 36.98 62.27 34.05
N THR A 13 37.75 61.92 33.00
CA THR A 13 38.03 62.84 31.89
C THR A 13 37.28 62.46 30.61
N LYS A 14 36.99 63.46 29.79
CA LYS A 14 36.34 63.24 28.48
C LYS A 14 37.23 62.45 27.52
N GLU A 15 38.55 62.63 27.59
CA GLU A 15 39.50 61.91 26.74
C GLU A 15 39.51 60.41 27.03
N GLU A 16 39.44 60.02 28.31
CA GLU A 16 39.30 58.60 28.71
C GLU A 16 38.00 58.01 28.14
N ARG A 17 36.86 58.70 28.28
CA ARG A 17 35.56 58.24 27.76
C ARG A 17 35.56 58.06 26.24
N ILE A 18 36.22 58.95 25.50
CA ILE A 18 36.32 58.88 24.04
C ILE A 18 37.16 57.66 23.60
N ASN A 19 38.14 57.23 24.40
CA ASN A 19 39.02 56.10 24.04
C ASN A 19 38.40 54.74 24.35
N GLU A 20 37.32 54.68 25.13
CA GLU A 20 36.66 53.43 25.48
C GLU A 20 35.80 52.89 24.32
N THR A 21 36.12 51.69 23.89
CA THR A 21 35.35 50.95 22.87
C THR A 21 34.46 49.86 23.49
N LYS A 22 34.69 49.48 24.76
CA LYS A 22 33.89 48.46 25.46
C LYS A 22 33.64 48.85 26.92
N LEU A 23 32.38 48.91 27.34
CA LEU A 23 31.98 49.24 28.69
C LEU A 23 31.20 48.08 29.32
N ILE A 24 31.79 47.41 30.30
CA ILE A 24 31.19 46.30 31.03
C ILE A 24 31.00 46.72 32.50
N ILE A 25 29.73 46.92 32.87
CA ILE A 25 29.26 47.42 34.18
C ILE A 25 28.06 46.61 34.70
N ASN A 26 27.94 45.35 34.29
CA ASN A 26 26.85 44.48 34.70
C ASN A 26 26.98 44.03 36.17
N LYS A 27 25.84 43.78 36.82
CA LYS A 27 25.78 43.24 38.20
C LYS A 27 26.45 44.12 39.25
N GLN A 28 26.40 45.44 39.07
CA GLN A 28 27.08 46.41 39.93
C GLN A 28 26.12 47.07 40.95
N ASN A 29 24.83 46.68 40.96
CA ASN A 29 23.79 47.35 41.76
C ASN A 29 23.73 48.87 41.50
N LEU A 30 23.97 49.28 40.25
CA LEU A 30 23.87 50.68 39.85
C LEU A 30 22.40 51.09 39.75
N GLU A 31 22.06 52.27 40.22
CA GLU A 31 20.71 52.81 40.20
C GLU A 31 20.71 54.25 39.67
N GLY A 32 19.55 54.75 39.25
CA GLY A 32 19.43 56.10 38.72
C GLY A 32 19.63 56.15 37.19
N TYR A 33 20.06 57.31 36.70
CA TYR A 33 20.26 57.56 35.27
C TYR A 33 21.70 57.27 34.86
N LEU A 34 21.91 56.80 33.63
CA LEU A 34 23.23 56.56 33.07
C LEU A 34 23.37 57.30 31.74
N ASP A 35 24.22 58.32 31.71
CA ASP A 35 24.56 59.08 30.50
C ASP A 35 25.93 58.67 29.95
N LEU A 36 25.90 58.06 28.77
CA LEU A 36 27.10 57.60 28.05
C LEU A 36 27.38 58.45 26.80
N SER A 37 26.78 59.64 26.69
CA SER A 37 26.89 60.48 25.50
C SER A 37 28.32 60.94 25.16
N ASP A 38 29.24 60.95 26.13
CA ASP A 38 30.67 61.23 25.93
C ASP A 38 31.48 60.02 25.39
N PHE A 39 30.93 58.80 25.46
CA PHE A 39 31.60 57.56 25.02
C PHE A 39 31.43 57.33 23.51
N VAL A 40 31.79 58.32 22.70
CA VAL A 40 31.45 58.37 21.26
C VAL A 40 32.00 57.21 20.42
N ASN A 41 33.04 56.51 20.89
CA ASN A 41 33.63 55.36 20.20
C ASN A 41 33.20 54.00 20.76
N LEU A 42 32.21 53.96 21.66
CA LEU A 42 31.73 52.73 22.29
C LEU A 42 31.10 51.78 21.26
N GLU A 43 31.58 50.54 21.21
CA GLU A 43 31.12 49.46 20.33
C GLU A 43 30.33 48.39 21.08
N LEU A 44 30.66 48.14 22.36
CA LEU A 44 29.98 47.16 23.22
C LEU A 44 29.61 47.79 24.56
N LEU A 45 28.34 47.67 24.95
CA LEU A 45 27.84 48.04 26.27
C LEU A 45 27.19 46.84 26.95
N ASN A 46 27.72 46.42 28.10
CA ASN A 46 27.03 45.48 28.98
C ASN A 46 26.75 46.14 30.32
N CYS A 47 25.48 46.47 30.56
CA CYS A 47 24.98 47.07 31.79
C CYS A 47 23.86 46.26 32.44
N CYS A 48 23.77 44.96 32.11
CA CYS A 48 22.69 44.10 32.56
C CYS A 48 22.70 43.86 34.08
N ASP A 49 21.53 43.50 34.61
CA ASP A 49 21.34 43.16 36.02
C ASP A 49 21.78 44.32 36.95
N ASN A 50 21.13 45.46 36.74
CA ASN A 50 21.27 46.69 37.52
C ASN A 50 19.86 47.26 37.79
N GLN A 51 19.79 48.45 38.37
CA GLN A 51 18.55 49.15 38.70
C GLN A 51 18.40 50.47 37.95
N LEU A 52 18.98 50.57 36.74
CA LEU A 52 18.94 51.77 35.92
C LEU A 52 17.49 52.10 35.53
N ILE A 53 17.11 53.37 35.70
CA ILE A 53 15.78 53.87 35.30
C ILE A 53 15.81 54.57 33.94
N ASP A 54 16.99 55.04 33.53
CA ASP A 54 17.22 55.72 32.25
C ASP A 54 18.64 55.43 31.74
N LEU A 55 18.77 55.34 30.42
CA LEU A 55 20.01 55.03 29.71
C LEU A 55 20.12 55.90 28.45
N ASN A 56 21.01 56.88 28.48
CA ASN A 56 21.29 57.72 27.32
C ASN A 56 22.49 57.17 26.54
N ILE A 57 22.20 56.57 25.38
CA ILE A 57 23.19 56.09 24.39
C ILE A 57 23.15 56.84 23.06
N SER A 58 22.52 58.02 23.04
CA SER A 58 22.17 58.73 21.81
C SER A 58 23.36 59.09 20.92
N ASN A 59 24.55 59.32 21.50
CA ASN A 59 25.78 59.65 20.77
C ASN A 59 26.69 58.43 20.49
N ASN A 60 26.36 57.25 20.99
CA ASN A 60 27.18 56.04 20.86
C ASN A 60 26.89 55.34 19.52
N LYS A 61 27.10 56.04 18.41
CA LYS A 61 26.72 55.58 17.06
C LYS A 61 27.58 54.43 16.53
N LYS A 62 28.67 54.06 17.23
CA LYS A 62 29.47 52.87 16.91
C LYS A 62 29.01 51.62 17.64
N LEU A 63 27.96 51.69 18.49
CA LEU A 63 27.46 50.52 19.20
C LEU A 63 26.99 49.45 18.22
N ILE A 64 27.48 48.24 18.46
CA ILE A 64 27.14 47.01 17.73
C ILE A 64 26.40 46.06 18.67
N ASP A 65 26.76 46.06 19.97
CA ASP A 65 26.20 45.16 20.96
C ASP A 65 25.82 45.91 22.25
N ILE A 66 24.61 45.64 22.74
CA ILE A 66 24.08 46.18 23.98
C ILE A 66 23.30 45.11 24.75
N ASP A 67 23.75 44.83 25.97
CA ASP A 67 22.97 44.12 26.97
C ASP A 67 22.59 45.07 28.10
N CYS A 68 21.32 45.46 28.12
CA CYS A 68 20.72 46.25 29.19
C CYS A 68 19.63 45.47 29.93
N SER A 69 19.56 44.14 29.75
CA SER A 69 18.54 43.28 30.34
C SER A 69 18.51 43.39 31.87
N GLN A 70 17.36 43.08 32.46
CA GLN A 70 17.16 43.12 33.92
C GLN A 70 17.46 44.48 34.57
N ASN A 71 17.12 45.58 33.88
CA ASN A 71 17.08 46.93 34.43
C ASN A 71 15.64 47.43 34.65
N LYS A 72 15.48 48.66 35.16
CA LYS A 72 14.19 49.32 35.41
C LYS A 72 13.88 50.42 34.38
N LEU A 73 14.42 50.31 33.16
CA LEU A 73 14.25 51.28 32.08
C LEU A 73 12.78 51.41 31.68
N ASN A 74 12.29 52.64 31.62
CA ASN A 74 10.93 52.94 31.14
C ASN A 74 10.91 53.31 29.64
N GLN A 75 12.03 53.82 29.12
CA GLN A 75 12.22 54.17 27.73
C GLN A 75 13.59 53.68 27.26
N LEU A 76 13.68 53.27 26.00
CA LEU A 76 14.94 52.94 25.35
C LEU A 76 14.87 53.41 23.90
N ASP A 77 15.81 54.28 23.52
CA ASP A 77 15.95 54.77 22.16
C ASP A 77 17.25 54.26 21.55
N THR A 78 17.14 53.28 20.65
CA THR A 78 18.24 52.74 19.86
C THR A 78 18.12 53.16 18.40
N SER A 79 17.31 54.18 18.09
CA SER A 79 17.02 54.53 16.71
C SER A 79 18.14 55.30 16.01
N ASN A 80 18.15 55.14 14.68
CA ASN A 80 18.97 55.95 13.78
C ASN A 80 18.06 56.96 13.07
N THR A 81 18.10 58.21 13.52
CA THR A 81 17.17 59.27 13.07
C THR A 81 17.85 60.44 12.34
N ASP A 82 19.18 60.53 12.42
CA ASP A 82 19.97 61.59 11.81
C ASP A 82 20.39 61.18 10.39
N GLN A 83 19.73 61.74 9.38
CA GLN A 83 19.96 61.42 7.98
C GLN A 83 21.40 61.73 7.54
N GLU A 84 21.97 62.86 7.97
CA GLU A 84 23.32 63.27 7.55
C GLU A 84 24.38 62.28 8.05
N ARG A 85 24.22 61.81 9.29
CA ARG A 85 25.07 60.76 9.85
C ARG A 85 24.84 59.40 9.18
N ILE A 86 23.59 59.05 8.87
CA ILE A 86 23.25 57.80 8.16
C ILE A 86 23.94 57.77 6.78
N ASP A 87 23.86 58.86 6.04
CA ASP A 87 24.46 59.00 4.70
C ASP A 87 26.00 58.91 4.75
N GLN A 88 26.61 59.28 5.87
CA GLN A 88 28.05 59.13 6.13
C GLN A 88 28.44 57.74 6.66
N GLY A 89 27.50 56.82 6.83
CA GLY A 89 27.73 55.50 7.41
C GLY A 89 27.93 55.50 8.94
N ILE A 90 27.53 56.58 9.63
CA ILE A 90 27.71 56.79 11.07
C ILE A 90 26.37 56.56 11.79
N TYR A 91 26.04 55.30 12.04
CA TYR A 91 24.82 54.88 12.73
C TYR A 91 25.04 53.55 13.45
N ASN A 92 24.22 53.24 14.47
CA ASN A 92 24.41 51.98 15.21
C ASN A 92 24.08 50.77 14.33
N GLN A 93 24.81 49.68 14.50
CA GLN A 93 24.67 48.49 13.66
C GLN A 93 23.88 47.38 14.36
N PHE A 94 22.87 47.73 15.17
CA PHE A 94 22.08 46.70 15.87
C PHE A 94 21.33 45.81 14.89
N TYR A 95 21.47 44.49 15.05
CA TYR A 95 20.93 43.47 14.16
C TYR A 95 20.36 42.27 14.92
N GLY A 96 19.54 41.46 14.24
CA GLY A 96 19.01 40.21 14.79
C GLY A 96 17.72 40.40 15.60
N SER A 97 17.67 39.85 16.80
CA SER A 97 16.43 39.72 17.59
C SER A 97 16.34 40.75 18.73
N LEU A 98 15.12 41.12 19.12
CA LEU A 98 14.81 41.87 20.34
C LEU A 98 14.95 41.05 21.64
N GLU A 99 15.44 39.81 21.56
CA GLU A 99 15.73 38.96 22.72
C GLU A 99 16.57 39.63 23.83
N PRO A 100 17.59 40.46 23.55
CA PRO A 100 18.34 41.14 24.62
C PRO A 100 17.49 42.07 25.51
N LEU A 101 16.31 42.48 25.04
CA LEU A 101 15.37 43.29 25.83
C LEU A 101 14.48 42.44 26.75
N LYS A 102 14.64 41.12 26.73
CA LYS A 102 13.92 40.18 27.58
C LYS A 102 14.15 40.53 29.06
N GLY A 103 13.05 40.64 29.80
CA GLY A 103 13.10 40.99 31.22
C GLY A 103 13.08 42.49 31.53
N LEU A 104 13.08 43.39 30.52
CA LEU A 104 12.78 44.80 30.70
C LEU A 104 11.28 45.03 30.92
N ILE A 105 10.77 44.52 32.04
CA ILE A 105 9.32 44.47 32.31
C ILE A 105 8.68 45.86 32.45
N LYS A 106 9.46 46.90 32.77
CA LYS A 106 8.98 48.28 32.91
C LYS A 106 9.07 49.11 31.63
N LEU A 107 9.65 48.57 30.56
CA LEU A 107 9.81 49.30 29.31
C LEU A 107 8.44 49.59 28.69
N GLU A 108 8.12 50.87 28.53
CA GLU A 108 6.87 51.33 27.93
C GLU A 108 7.08 51.91 26.53
N ASN A 109 8.25 52.48 26.25
CA ASN A 109 8.55 53.11 24.96
C ASN A 109 9.87 52.57 24.42
N LEU A 110 9.82 52.01 23.22
CA LEU A 110 10.98 51.47 22.51
C LEU A 110 11.04 52.08 21.11
N SER A 111 12.20 52.59 20.72
CA SER A 111 12.45 53.08 19.36
C SER A 111 13.63 52.33 18.76
N ILE A 112 13.36 51.56 17.71
CA ILE A 112 14.32 50.77 16.93
C ILE A 112 14.31 51.20 15.45
N ASN A 113 13.83 52.42 15.16
CA ASN A 113 13.76 52.93 13.79
C ASN A 113 15.11 52.84 13.09
N ASN A 114 15.08 52.44 11.82
CA ASN A 114 16.23 52.41 10.93
C ASN A 114 17.41 51.55 11.47
N THR A 115 17.08 50.43 12.13
CA THR A 115 18.04 49.41 12.60
C THR A 115 17.89 48.10 11.79
N ASP A 116 18.87 47.20 11.90
CA ASP A 116 18.85 45.89 11.24
C ASP A 116 18.28 44.76 12.14
N ILE A 117 17.56 45.13 13.19
CA ILE A 117 16.82 44.21 14.06
C ILE A 117 15.59 43.71 13.27
N ASP A 118 15.41 42.41 13.14
CA ASP A 118 14.42 41.79 12.24
C ASP A 118 13.45 40.80 12.92
N SER A 119 13.66 40.47 14.19
CA SER A 119 12.91 39.43 14.89
C SER A 119 12.79 39.69 16.41
N GLY A 120 12.07 38.84 17.14
CA GLY A 120 12.06 38.82 18.61
C GLY A 120 10.96 39.61 19.32
N LEU A 121 9.89 39.98 18.61
CA LEU A 121 8.73 40.66 19.21
C LEU A 121 8.12 39.89 20.39
N GLU A 122 8.21 38.55 20.39
CA GLU A 122 7.74 37.66 21.45
C GLU A 122 8.45 37.86 22.79
N TYR A 123 9.69 38.39 22.77
CA TYR A 123 10.48 38.67 23.97
C TYR A 123 10.13 40.01 24.64
N LEU A 124 9.41 40.88 23.93
CA LEU A 124 8.97 42.15 24.48
C LEU A 124 7.92 41.94 25.58
N SER A 125 7.97 42.84 26.57
CA SER A 125 6.99 42.90 27.66
C SER A 125 5.62 43.38 27.14
N TYR A 126 4.54 42.93 27.78
CA TYR A 126 3.18 43.42 27.54
C TYR A 126 2.94 44.88 27.95
N ASN A 127 3.94 45.51 28.56
CA ASN A 127 3.89 46.91 29.01
C ASN A 127 4.37 47.91 27.95
N ILE A 128 4.88 47.44 26.80
CA ILE A 128 5.20 48.31 25.67
C ILE A 128 3.93 48.99 25.17
N LYS A 129 3.89 50.31 25.28
CA LYS A 129 2.82 51.17 24.80
C LYS A 129 3.14 51.72 23.41
N ASN A 130 4.40 52.07 23.18
CA ASN A 130 4.86 52.60 21.90
C ASN A 130 6.13 51.86 21.45
N LEU A 131 6.07 51.23 20.29
CA LEU A 131 7.19 50.59 19.60
C LEU A 131 7.39 51.27 18.25
N ARG A 132 8.41 52.11 18.10
CA ARG A 132 8.74 52.71 16.80
C ARG A 132 9.71 51.81 16.06
N CYS A 133 9.31 51.34 14.89
CA CYS A 133 10.07 50.37 14.08
C CYS A 133 10.06 50.71 12.58
N LEU A 134 10.05 51.99 12.24
CA LEU A 134 10.04 52.49 10.86
C LEU A 134 11.42 52.37 10.20
N ALA A 135 11.42 52.21 8.88
CA ALA A 135 12.61 52.21 8.01
C ALA A 135 12.60 53.44 7.06
N ASP A 136 12.24 54.62 7.58
CA ASP A 136 11.97 55.83 6.81
C ASP A 136 13.23 56.64 6.42
N LYS A 137 14.31 56.53 7.21
CA LYS A 137 15.60 57.20 6.96
C LYS A 137 16.63 56.26 6.34
N ARG A 138 16.47 54.95 6.57
CA ARG A 138 17.31 53.88 6.05
C ARG A 138 16.43 52.79 5.43
N LEU A 139 16.17 52.88 4.13
CA LEU A 139 15.25 52.01 3.40
C LEU A 139 15.70 50.53 3.34
N ASP A 140 17.00 50.28 3.47
CA ASP A 140 17.59 48.93 3.52
C ASP A 140 17.48 48.28 4.92
N ALA A 141 17.08 49.04 5.95
CA ALA A 141 16.99 48.57 7.32
C ALA A 141 16.06 47.35 7.45
N LYS A 142 16.53 46.29 8.12
CA LYS A 142 15.75 45.05 8.27
C LYS A 142 14.56 45.17 9.23
N VAL A 143 14.50 46.22 10.04
CA VAL A 143 13.35 46.52 10.93
C VAL A 143 12.01 46.57 10.20
N LYS A 144 12.00 46.78 8.88
CA LYS A 144 10.79 46.62 8.05
C LYS A 144 10.12 45.25 8.18
N ILE A 145 10.86 44.19 8.51
CA ILE A 145 10.31 42.84 8.77
C ILE A 145 9.41 42.86 10.02
N ILE A 146 9.87 43.54 11.08
CA ILE A 146 9.09 43.76 12.29
C ILE A 146 7.91 44.70 12.02
N TYR A 147 8.12 45.78 11.27
CA TYR A 147 7.04 46.68 10.86
C TYR A 147 5.92 45.94 10.12
N ASN A 148 6.26 45.12 9.11
CA ASN A 148 5.27 44.36 8.34
C ASN A 148 4.49 43.35 9.21
N GLN A 149 5.13 42.77 10.23
CA GLN A 149 4.44 41.90 11.19
C GLN A 149 3.42 42.66 12.05
N LEU A 150 3.65 43.95 12.31
CA LEU A 150 2.85 44.78 13.20
C LEU A 150 1.87 45.71 12.49
N GLU A 151 2.07 46.02 11.21
CA GLU A 151 1.26 46.97 10.43
C GLU A 151 -0.23 46.62 10.50
N THR A 152 -0.58 45.34 10.37
CA THR A 152 -1.96 44.84 10.47
C THR A 152 -2.55 44.88 11.89
N PHE A 153 -1.73 45.22 12.89
CA PHE A 153 -2.11 45.36 14.29
C PHE A 153 -2.14 46.83 14.75
N ALA A 154 -1.96 47.80 13.84
CA ALA A 154 -2.26 49.20 14.08
C ALA A 154 -3.73 49.51 13.74
N ILE A 155 -4.31 50.57 14.34
CA ILE A 155 -5.69 51.00 14.03
C ILE A 155 -5.73 51.74 12.69
N ASP A 156 -4.71 52.56 12.42
CA ASP A 156 -4.52 53.29 11.18
C ASP A 156 -3.02 53.58 10.93
N ASP A 157 -2.70 54.19 9.79
CA ASP A 157 -1.33 54.56 9.41
C ASP A 157 -0.68 55.55 10.38
N ILE A 158 -1.49 56.38 11.07
CA ILE A 158 -0.99 57.38 12.03
C ILE A 158 -0.54 56.67 13.31
N ASP A 159 -1.29 55.68 13.77
CA ASP A 159 -0.95 54.81 14.89
C ASP A 159 0.30 53.98 14.59
N ALA A 160 0.39 53.38 13.38
CA ALA A 160 1.59 52.67 12.94
C ALA A 160 2.82 53.58 12.94
N TRP A 161 2.69 54.79 12.38
CA TRP A 161 3.79 55.77 12.35
C TRP A 161 4.21 56.24 13.76
N GLN A 162 3.25 56.38 14.68
CA GLN A 162 3.53 56.75 16.08
C GLN A 162 4.04 55.58 16.93
N GLY A 163 4.03 54.36 16.38
CA GLY A 163 4.46 53.13 17.03
C GLY A 163 3.42 52.51 17.96
N ARG A 164 2.14 52.86 17.79
CA ARG A 164 1.03 52.29 18.57
C ARG A 164 0.49 51.04 17.87
N TYR A 165 0.94 49.88 18.35
CA TYR A 165 0.50 48.59 17.85
C TYR A 165 -0.22 47.79 18.93
N ASN A 166 -1.21 46.98 18.54
CA ASN A 166 -1.83 45.98 19.41
C ASN A 166 -0.91 44.75 19.57
N LEU A 167 0.19 44.93 20.30
CA LEU A 167 1.19 43.88 20.57
C LEU A 167 0.60 42.67 21.30
N ARG A 168 -0.46 42.87 22.11
CA ARG A 168 -1.18 41.76 22.76
C ARG A 168 -1.91 40.89 21.75
N GLY A 169 -2.56 41.51 20.77
CA GLY A 169 -3.21 40.82 19.66
C GLY A 169 -2.20 40.06 18.80
N TRP A 170 -1.08 40.70 18.47
CA TRP A 170 0.01 40.07 17.71
C TRP A 170 0.55 38.84 18.43
N LYS A 171 0.90 38.96 19.72
CA LYS A 171 1.49 37.86 20.50
C LYS A 171 0.56 36.66 20.62
N LYS A 172 -0.74 36.90 20.81
CA LYS A 172 -1.75 35.83 20.84
C LYS A 172 -1.88 35.11 19.49
N ASN A 173 -1.81 35.85 18.39
CA ASN A 173 -1.84 35.26 17.04
C ASN A 173 -0.58 34.41 16.77
N TRP A 174 0.59 34.93 17.17
CA TRP A 174 1.85 34.21 17.08
C TRP A 174 1.84 32.90 17.88
N GLU A 175 1.33 32.90 19.12
CA GLU A 175 1.19 31.70 19.96
C GLU A 175 0.29 30.64 19.30
N LEU A 176 -0.87 31.03 18.76
CA LEU A 176 -1.79 30.13 18.06
C LEU A 176 -1.17 29.52 16.79
N THR A 177 -0.39 30.32 16.07
CA THR A 177 0.32 29.86 14.86
C THR A 177 1.35 28.78 15.23
N LYS A 178 2.08 28.95 16.33
CA LYS A 178 3.05 27.96 16.81
C LYS A 178 2.40 26.65 17.26
N GLU A 179 1.27 26.74 17.95
CA GLU A 179 0.50 25.55 18.37
C GLU A 179 -0.03 24.76 17.17
N MET A 180 -0.51 25.44 16.13
CA MET A 180 -0.96 24.80 14.87
C MET A 180 0.18 24.12 14.10
N GLU A 181 1.36 24.73 14.05
CA GLU A 181 2.56 24.14 13.43
C GLU A 181 2.98 22.85 14.15
N GLU A 182 2.90 22.82 15.48
CA GLU A 182 3.28 21.67 16.30
C GLU A 182 2.27 20.51 16.14
N LEU A 183 0.97 20.80 16.20
CA LEU A 183 -0.09 19.81 15.95
C LEU A 183 -0.01 19.19 14.54
N THR A 184 0.28 20.01 13.52
CA THR A 184 0.45 19.52 12.14
C THR A 184 1.61 18.53 12.04
N LYS A 185 2.72 18.80 12.75
CA LYS A 185 3.89 17.93 12.77
C LYS A 185 3.60 16.59 13.44
N GLU A 186 2.85 16.58 14.54
CA GLU A 186 2.43 15.35 15.22
C GLU A 186 1.52 14.47 14.35
N ILE A 187 0.56 15.08 13.63
CA ILE A 187 -0.32 14.35 12.70
C ILE A 187 0.49 13.68 11.60
N THR A 188 1.44 14.42 10.99
CA THR A 188 2.26 13.92 9.89
C THR A 188 3.13 12.73 10.31
N LEU A 189 3.70 12.77 11.53
CA LEU A 189 4.49 11.67 12.10
C LEU A 189 3.65 10.41 12.33
N SER A 190 2.39 10.56 12.77
CA SER A 190 1.51 9.40 13.02
C SER A 190 1.06 8.70 11.73
N GLU A 191 0.79 9.45 10.66
CA GLU A 191 0.39 8.90 9.36
C GLU A 191 1.53 8.13 8.68
N GLU A 192 2.78 8.55 8.86
CA GLU A 192 3.97 7.87 8.34
C GLU A 192 4.28 6.56 9.11
N GLU A 193 4.09 6.53 10.43
CA GLU A 193 4.33 5.34 11.25
C GLU A 193 3.31 4.22 10.98
N GLU A 194 2.03 4.53 10.85
CA GLU A 194 0.98 3.52 10.58
C GLU A 194 1.05 2.97 9.14
N SER A 195 1.37 3.81 8.16
CA SER A 195 1.59 3.39 6.77
C SER A 195 2.80 2.46 6.63
N SER A 196 3.87 2.70 7.40
CA SER A 196 5.07 1.86 7.44
C SER A 196 4.80 0.46 8.00
N ASP A 197 4.03 0.34 9.10
CA ASP A 197 3.75 -0.96 9.71
C ASP A 197 2.91 -1.87 8.80
N VAL A 198 1.88 -1.30 8.15
CA VAL A 198 1.04 -2.04 7.19
C VAL A 198 1.87 -2.49 5.98
N GLN A 199 2.76 -1.65 5.47
CA GLN A 199 3.63 -1.99 4.33
C GLN A 199 4.65 -3.09 4.67
N ASN A 200 5.19 -3.10 5.90
CA ASN A 200 6.08 -4.14 6.38
C ASN A 200 5.35 -5.49 6.53
N ARG A 201 4.12 -5.48 7.05
CA ARG A 201 3.28 -6.68 7.17
C ARG A 201 2.88 -7.25 5.81
N LEU A 202 2.59 -6.39 4.84
CA LEU A 202 2.30 -6.80 3.46
C LEU A 202 3.51 -7.51 2.83
N THR A 203 4.71 -6.94 2.98
CA THR A 203 5.95 -7.53 2.45
C THR A 203 6.33 -8.85 3.13
N GLU A 204 6.01 -9.06 4.40
CA GLU A 204 6.17 -10.35 5.07
C GLU A 204 5.22 -11.42 4.51
N LEU A 205 3.94 -11.09 4.31
CA LEU A 205 2.96 -12.02 3.72
C LEU A 205 3.32 -12.39 2.27
N GLU A 206 3.82 -11.44 1.47
CA GLU A 206 4.31 -11.69 0.10
C GLU A 206 5.52 -12.64 0.09
N LYS A 207 6.43 -12.50 1.05
CA LYS A 207 7.57 -13.43 1.21
C LYS A 207 7.11 -14.83 1.60
N GLU A 208 6.15 -14.96 2.49
CA GLU A 208 5.59 -16.27 2.88
C GLU A 208 4.86 -16.94 1.71
N GLU A 209 4.07 -16.19 0.92
CA GLU A 209 3.42 -16.70 -0.28
C GLU A 209 4.46 -17.20 -1.30
N SER A 210 5.48 -16.39 -1.58
CA SER A 210 6.57 -16.73 -2.49
C SER A 210 7.29 -18.03 -2.05
N ASN A 211 7.57 -18.18 -0.76
CA ASN A 211 8.18 -19.40 -0.21
C ASN A 211 7.30 -20.65 -0.38
N LEU A 212 5.97 -20.51 -0.26
CA LEU A 212 5.03 -21.61 -0.48
C LEU A 212 4.95 -22.01 -1.95
N VAL A 213 5.01 -21.03 -2.87
CA VAL A 213 5.03 -21.26 -4.33
C VAL A 213 6.31 -22.01 -4.73
N ILE A 214 7.48 -21.56 -4.28
CA ILE A 214 8.76 -22.23 -4.58
C ILE A 214 8.73 -23.71 -4.15
N LYS A 215 8.26 -24.00 -2.93
CA LYS A 215 8.15 -25.38 -2.42
C LYS A 215 7.15 -26.22 -3.23
N LYS A 216 6.08 -25.61 -3.74
CA LYS A 216 5.13 -26.29 -4.64
C LYS A 216 5.81 -26.67 -5.96
N ASP A 217 6.55 -25.75 -6.56
CA ASP A 217 7.23 -25.96 -7.84
C ASP A 217 8.35 -27.01 -7.75
N GLU A 218 9.08 -27.06 -6.62
CA GLU A 218 10.04 -28.12 -6.34
C GLU A 218 9.39 -29.52 -6.30
N LEU A 219 8.22 -29.63 -5.68
CA LEU A 219 7.47 -30.89 -5.61
C LEU A 219 6.93 -31.30 -6.98
N GLU A 220 6.42 -30.36 -7.78
CA GLU A 220 5.95 -30.63 -9.13
C GLU A 220 7.10 -31.09 -10.05
N THR A 221 8.27 -30.45 -9.94
CA THR A 221 9.48 -30.88 -10.67
C THR A 221 9.91 -32.31 -10.30
N LYS A 222 9.87 -32.66 -9.01
CA LYS A 222 10.16 -34.02 -8.54
C LYS A 222 9.13 -35.03 -9.06
N LYS A 223 7.85 -34.66 -9.15
CA LYS A 223 6.76 -35.48 -9.70
C LYS A 223 7.01 -35.81 -11.17
N ILE A 224 7.29 -34.80 -11.99
CA ILE A 224 7.56 -34.95 -13.43
C ILE A 224 8.73 -35.91 -13.67
N LYS A 225 9.84 -35.75 -12.93
CA LYS A 225 11.00 -36.65 -13.01
C LYS A 225 10.64 -38.10 -12.66
N LEU A 226 9.82 -38.31 -11.61
CA LEU A 226 9.34 -39.63 -11.22
C LEU A 226 8.45 -40.27 -12.29
N GLU A 227 7.54 -39.50 -12.90
CA GLU A 227 6.68 -39.97 -13.98
C GLU A 227 7.48 -40.36 -15.23
N GLN A 228 8.51 -39.59 -15.59
CA GLN A 228 9.45 -39.94 -16.65
C GLN A 228 10.21 -41.23 -16.33
N ASN A 229 10.71 -41.39 -15.10
CA ASN A 229 11.40 -42.60 -14.67
C ASN A 229 10.48 -43.83 -14.73
N VAL A 230 9.19 -43.69 -14.38
CA VAL A 230 8.19 -44.75 -14.51
C VAL A 230 8.04 -45.18 -15.96
N LYS A 231 7.92 -44.23 -16.91
CA LYS A 231 7.82 -44.53 -18.35
C LYS A 231 9.07 -45.26 -18.86
N ILE A 232 10.27 -44.81 -18.48
CA ILE A 232 11.53 -45.44 -18.86
C ILE A 232 11.60 -46.88 -18.34
N LEU A 233 11.25 -47.11 -17.07
CA LEU A 233 11.23 -48.45 -16.48
C LEU A 233 10.21 -49.37 -17.16
N GLN A 234 9.02 -48.85 -17.50
CA GLN A 234 8.02 -49.62 -18.27
C GLN A 234 8.55 -50.05 -19.63
N GLN A 235 9.21 -49.14 -20.35
CA GLN A 235 9.82 -49.48 -21.65
C GLN A 235 10.94 -50.51 -21.51
N GLN A 236 11.78 -50.39 -20.47
CA GLN A 236 12.85 -51.35 -20.21
C GLN A 236 12.29 -52.74 -19.91
N ILE A 237 11.25 -52.85 -19.09
CA ILE A 237 10.56 -54.13 -18.80
C ILE A 237 9.95 -54.70 -20.09
N TYR A 238 9.25 -53.87 -20.88
CA TYR A 238 8.66 -54.31 -22.14
C TYR A 238 9.70 -54.91 -23.10
N ASN A 239 10.82 -54.21 -23.31
CA ASN A 239 11.90 -54.70 -24.17
C ASN A 239 12.55 -55.98 -23.61
N LEU A 240 12.71 -56.07 -22.27
CA LEU A 240 13.25 -57.26 -21.64
C LEU A 240 12.34 -58.48 -21.83
N ASN A 241 11.03 -58.28 -21.78
CA ASN A 241 10.03 -59.34 -21.93
C ASN A 241 10.00 -59.87 -23.37
N ILE A 242 10.12 -59.00 -24.37
CA ILE A 242 10.31 -59.43 -25.77
C ILE A 242 11.56 -60.33 -25.88
N ASN A 243 12.69 -59.89 -25.33
CA ASN A 243 13.93 -60.67 -25.38
C ASN A 243 13.82 -62.02 -24.65
N LEU A 244 13.11 -62.06 -23.52
CA LEU A 244 12.83 -63.29 -22.77
C LEU A 244 11.99 -64.27 -23.61
N GLU A 245 10.99 -63.75 -24.32
CA GLU A 245 10.11 -64.55 -25.17
C GLU A 245 10.86 -65.11 -26.39
N GLU A 246 11.68 -64.29 -27.06
CA GLU A 246 12.59 -64.73 -28.12
C GLU A 246 13.56 -65.82 -27.64
N MET A 247 14.16 -65.63 -26.46
CA MET A 247 15.08 -66.61 -25.88
C MET A 247 14.36 -67.91 -25.49
N ASN A 248 13.11 -67.85 -25.02
CA ASN A 248 12.31 -69.03 -24.74
C ASN A 248 11.99 -69.81 -26.02
N ILE A 249 11.67 -69.13 -27.13
CA ILE A 249 11.49 -69.78 -28.43
C ILE A 249 12.75 -70.53 -28.84
N VAL A 250 13.93 -69.91 -28.71
CA VAL A 250 15.22 -70.56 -29.01
C VAL A 250 15.43 -71.77 -28.09
N TYR A 251 15.18 -71.63 -26.79
CA TYR A 251 15.30 -72.72 -25.82
C TYR A 251 14.42 -73.93 -26.19
N GLN A 252 13.13 -73.70 -26.49
CA GLN A 252 12.21 -74.78 -26.86
C GLN A 252 12.65 -75.48 -28.15
N LYS A 253 13.12 -74.71 -29.14
CA LYS A 253 13.64 -75.26 -30.39
C LYS A 253 14.87 -76.14 -30.16
N THR A 254 15.86 -75.66 -29.41
CA THR A 254 17.07 -76.43 -29.08
C THR A 254 16.75 -77.68 -28.27
N LYS A 255 15.78 -77.61 -27.34
CA LYS A 255 15.30 -78.77 -26.58
C LYS A 255 14.67 -79.82 -27.49
N GLN A 256 13.82 -79.40 -28.42
CA GLN A 256 13.19 -80.31 -29.39
C GLN A 256 14.24 -80.97 -30.29
N GLU A 257 15.19 -80.19 -30.83
CA GLU A 257 16.30 -80.72 -31.64
C GLU A 257 17.14 -81.76 -30.87
N LEU A 258 17.34 -81.56 -29.56
CA LEU A 258 18.03 -82.53 -28.71
C LEU A 258 17.23 -83.84 -28.57
N GLU A 259 15.93 -83.76 -28.28
CA GLU A 259 15.06 -84.94 -28.14
C GLU A 259 14.99 -85.74 -29.46
N GLU A 260 14.88 -85.06 -30.60
CA GLU A 260 14.89 -85.69 -31.92
C GLU A 260 16.21 -86.42 -32.19
N LYS A 261 17.36 -85.79 -31.88
CA LYS A 261 18.69 -86.40 -32.07
C LYS A 261 18.95 -87.58 -31.14
N GLU A 262 18.50 -87.52 -29.88
CA GLU A 262 18.60 -88.65 -28.96
C GLU A 262 17.77 -89.85 -29.43
N ASN A 263 16.58 -89.61 -30.00
CA ASN A 263 15.72 -90.67 -30.53
C ASN A 263 16.28 -91.27 -31.83
N GLU A 264 16.78 -90.43 -32.74
CA GLU A 264 17.41 -90.85 -34.00
C GLU A 264 18.64 -91.74 -33.71
N LEU A 265 19.49 -91.33 -32.76
CA LEU A 265 20.63 -92.14 -32.33
C LEU A 265 20.21 -93.51 -31.80
N LYS A 266 19.20 -93.56 -30.91
CA LYS A 266 18.70 -94.84 -30.37
C LYS A 266 18.20 -95.76 -31.48
N SER A 267 17.43 -95.21 -32.42
CA SER A 267 16.86 -95.98 -33.54
C SER A 267 17.94 -96.55 -34.45
N ILE A 268 18.85 -95.70 -34.96
CA ILE A 268 19.90 -96.12 -35.88
C ILE A 268 20.87 -97.08 -35.20
N THR A 269 21.25 -96.83 -33.94
CA THR A 269 22.14 -97.72 -33.19
C THR A 269 21.51 -99.10 -33.00
N ALA A 270 20.22 -99.18 -32.68
CA ALA A 270 19.52 -100.45 -32.49
C ALA A 270 19.48 -101.27 -33.80
N GLU A 271 19.20 -100.62 -34.93
CA GLU A 271 19.19 -101.24 -36.26
C GLU A 271 20.57 -101.80 -36.63
N GLN A 272 21.63 -100.99 -36.45
CA GLN A 272 23.00 -101.42 -36.78
C GLN A 272 23.51 -102.54 -35.86
N LEU A 273 23.15 -102.54 -34.57
CA LEU A 273 23.47 -103.64 -33.64
C LEU A 273 22.74 -104.94 -34.02
N MET A 274 21.52 -104.84 -34.54
CA MET A 274 20.78 -106.01 -35.02
C MET A 274 21.47 -106.65 -36.22
N GLU A 275 21.88 -105.83 -37.21
CA GLU A 275 22.66 -106.30 -38.36
C GLU A 275 24.00 -106.93 -37.95
N LYS A 276 24.72 -106.32 -37.01
CA LYS A 276 25.95 -106.90 -36.44
C LYS A 276 25.68 -108.27 -35.83
N GLY A 277 24.59 -108.40 -35.05
CA GLY A 277 24.20 -109.67 -34.43
C GLY A 277 23.85 -110.78 -35.44
N ILE A 278 23.35 -110.44 -36.63
CA ILE A 278 23.12 -111.40 -37.72
C ILE A 278 24.46 -111.92 -38.25
N LEU A 279 25.39 -111.01 -38.58
CA LEU A 279 26.72 -111.36 -39.09
C LEU A 279 27.53 -112.18 -38.07
N GLU A 280 27.42 -111.88 -36.77
CA GLU A 280 28.07 -112.66 -35.70
C GLU A 280 27.55 -114.09 -35.64
N ARG A 281 26.23 -114.28 -35.79
CA ARG A 281 25.64 -115.63 -35.84
C ARG A 281 26.15 -116.41 -37.06
N GLU A 282 26.18 -115.79 -38.24
CA GLU A 282 26.70 -116.42 -39.46
C GLU A 282 28.17 -116.82 -39.32
N ALA A 283 29.00 -115.94 -38.76
CA ALA A 283 30.41 -116.22 -38.50
C ALA A 283 30.60 -117.38 -37.49
N ASN A 284 29.76 -117.46 -36.46
CA ASN A 284 29.83 -118.55 -35.47
C ASN A 284 29.42 -119.90 -36.07
N ILE A 285 28.39 -119.93 -36.92
CA ILE A 285 28.01 -121.15 -37.65
C ILE A 285 29.18 -121.65 -38.52
N LEU A 286 29.86 -120.76 -39.23
CA LEU A 286 31.03 -121.10 -40.05
C LEU A 286 32.23 -121.59 -39.22
N LYS A 287 32.47 -121.03 -38.03
CA LYS A 287 33.50 -121.53 -37.11
C LYS A 287 33.21 -122.95 -36.64
N GLU A 288 31.95 -123.25 -36.34
CA GLU A 288 31.52 -124.58 -35.92
C GLU A 288 31.64 -125.61 -37.05
N ASP A 289 31.27 -125.24 -38.29
CA ASP A 289 31.47 -126.05 -39.49
C ASP A 289 32.96 -126.36 -39.73
N LEU A 290 33.84 -125.36 -39.62
CA LEU A 290 35.29 -125.55 -39.73
C LEU A 290 35.85 -126.49 -38.66
N LEU A 291 35.38 -126.37 -37.42
CA LEU A 291 35.78 -127.26 -36.33
C LEU A 291 35.37 -128.72 -36.60
N ASN A 292 34.17 -128.92 -37.17
CA ASN A 292 33.71 -130.24 -37.57
C ASN A 292 34.52 -130.80 -38.74
N LYS A 293 34.85 -129.98 -39.73
CA LYS A 293 35.73 -130.36 -40.86
C LYS A 293 37.13 -130.76 -40.38
N GLU A 294 37.70 -130.06 -39.40
CA GLU A 294 39.00 -130.42 -38.82
C GLU A 294 38.96 -131.79 -38.12
N LYS A 295 37.87 -132.12 -37.42
CA LYS A 295 37.68 -133.45 -36.83
C LYS A 295 37.62 -134.54 -37.90
N VAL A 296 36.80 -134.37 -38.92
CA VAL A 296 36.67 -135.32 -40.04
C VAL A 296 38.01 -135.52 -40.75
N LYS A 297 38.78 -134.45 -40.93
CA LYS A 297 40.11 -134.50 -41.53
C LYS A 297 41.08 -135.38 -40.73
N LYS A 298 41.13 -135.21 -39.40
CA LYS A 298 41.97 -136.05 -38.52
C LYS A 298 41.59 -137.52 -38.61
N GLU A 299 40.29 -137.84 -38.61
CA GLU A 299 39.82 -139.23 -38.77
C GLU A 299 40.21 -139.83 -40.13
N LEU A 300 40.13 -139.06 -41.22
CA LEU A 300 40.54 -139.51 -42.55
C LEU A 300 42.07 -139.68 -42.66
N GLU A 301 42.86 -138.79 -42.06
CA GLU A 301 44.32 -138.87 -42.03
C GLU A 301 44.80 -140.11 -41.24
N GLU A 302 44.13 -140.45 -40.13
CA GLU A 302 44.39 -141.68 -39.37
C GLU A 302 44.09 -142.93 -40.20
N LYS A 303 42.91 -143.00 -40.84
CA LYS A 303 42.56 -144.13 -41.73
C LYS A 303 43.52 -144.28 -42.91
N LEU A 304 43.94 -143.16 -43.50
CA LEU A 304 44.91 -143.17 -44.60
C LEU A 304 46.27 -143.70 -44.13
N LYS A 305 46.69 -143.37 -42.91
CA LYS A 305 47.93 -143.89 -42.32
C LYS A 305 47.84 -145.41 -42.12
N GLU A 306 46.75 -145.90 -41.50
CA GLU A 306 46.51 -147.33 -41.32
C GLU A 306 46.52 -148.10 -42.66
N THR A 307 45.81 -147.58 -43.65
CA THR A 307 45.73 -148.17 -45.01
C THR A 307 47.11 -148.22 -45.68
N ASN A 308 47.94 -147.18 -45.52
CA ASN A 308 49.31 -147.15 -46.05
C ASN A 308 50.22 -148.18 -45.36
N ASP A 309 50.11 -148.34 -44.04
CA ASP A 309 50.89 -149.33 -43.28
C ASP A 309 50.51 -150.76 -43.71
N ASP A 310 49.20 -151.04 -43.87
CA ASP A 310 48.71 -152.33 -44.36
C ASP A 310 49.13 -152.62 -45.81
N LEU A 311 49.07 -151.61 -46.68
CA LEU A 311 49.54 -151.74 -48.07
C LEU A 311 51.03 -152.09 -48.12
N LYS A 312 51.86 -151.42 -47.31
CA LYS A 312 53.29 -151.70 -47.21
C LYS A 312 53.57 -153.12 -46.71
N ASN A 313 52.84 -153.58 -45.69
CA ASN A 313 52.92 -154.96 -45.20
C ASN A 313 52.58 -155.97 -46.31
N LYS A 314 51.55 -155.70 -47.11
CA LYS A 314 51.16 -156.58 -48.23
C LYS A 314 52.17 -156.55 -49.37
N GLU A 315 52.84 -155.42 -49.64
CA GLU A 315 53.94 -155.35 -50.60
C GLU A 315 55.15 -156.18 -50.18
N GLU A 316 55.51 -156.13 -48.89
CA GLU A 316 56.58 -156.96 -48.33
C GLU A 316 56.22 -158.45 -48.36
N GLU A 317 54.99 -158.81 -47.98
CA GLU A 317 54.48 -160.19 -48.05
C GLU A 317 54.47 -160.72 -49.49
N SER A 318 54.05 -159.91 -50.46
CA SER A 318 54.07 -160.26 -51.89
C SER A 318 55.49 -160.49 -52.40
N LYS A 319 56.45 -159.65 -52.00
CA LYS A 319 57.88 -159.82 -52.35
C LYS A 319 58.46 -161.11 -51.77
N ASP A 320 58.15 -161.42 -50.51
CA ASP A 320 58.61 -162.65 -49.87
C ASP A 320 58.02 -163.90 -50.55
N LEU A 321 56.69 -163.93 -50.78
CA LEU A 321 56.03 -165.02 -51.48
C LEU A 321 56.58 -165.21 -52.90
N HIS A 322 56.85 -164.13 -53.64
CA HIS A 322 57.48 -164.19 -54.95
C HIS A 322 58.88 -164.83 -54.87
N ASN A 323 59.72 -164.39 -53.92
CA ASN A 323 61.06 -164.96 -53.71
C ASN A 323 61.01 -166.46 -53.34
N GLN A 324 60.06 -166.86 -52.49
CA GLN A 324 59.83 -168.27 -52.17
C GLN A 324 59.44 -169.08 -53.40
N LEU A 325 58.56 -168.55 -54.25
CA LEU A 325 58.09 -169.20 -55.47
C LEU A 325 59.23 -169.41 -56.48
N VAL A 326 60.09 -168.40 -56.66
CA VAL A 326 61.32 -168.50 -57.47
C VAL A 326 62.22 -169.62 -56.96
N LYS A 327 62.41 -169.72 -55.64
CA LYS A 327 63.24 -170.77 -55.02
C LYS A 327 62.65 -172.16 -55.23
N ILE A 328 61.34 -172.34 -55.06
CA ILE A 328 60.65 -173.62 -55.28
C ILE A 328 60.75 -174.02 -56.76
N ASN A 329 60.53 -173.09 -57.69
CA ASN A 329 60.64 -173.35 -59.13
C ASN A 329 62.06 -173.78 -59.53
N LYS A 330 63.10 -173.17 -58.95
CA LYS A 330 64.47 -173.62 -59.14
C LYS A 330 64.67 -175.07 -58.67
N SER A 331 64.16 -175.43 -57.49
CA SER A 331 64.21 -176.82 -57.00
C SER A 331 63.43 -177.80 -57.86
N ILE A 332 62.27 -177.41 -58.41
CA ILE A 332 61.50 -178.22 -59.37
C ILE A 332 62.36 -178.55 -60.59
N ILE A 333 62.98 -177.53 -61.20
CA ILE A 333 63.84 -177.68 -62.39
C ILE A 333 65.02 -178.63 -62.09
N GLU A 334 65.67 -178.48 -60.93
CA GLU A 334 66.78 -179.36 -60.52
C GLU A 334 66.34 -180.83 -60.36
N ILE A 335 65.17 -181.07 -59.76
CA ILE A 335 64.61 -182.42 -59.61
C ILE A 335 64.24 -183.01 -60.97
N GLU A 336 63.61 -182.24 -61.85
CA GLU A 336 63.26 -182.68 -63.20
C GLU A 336 64.49 -183.06 -64.03
N THR A 337 65.56 -182.27 -63.93
CA THR A 337 66.83 -182.52 -64.62
C THR A 337 67.46 -183.81 -64.13
N LYS A 338 67.57 -184.00 -62.81
CA LYS A 338 68.07 -185.25 -62.22
C LYS A 338 67.20 -186.45 -62.58
N LYS A 339 65.88 -186.28 -62.68
CA LYS A 339 64.96 -187.34 -63.08
C LYS A 339 65.16 -187.75 -64.55
N LYS A 340 65.46 -186.79 -65.44
CA LYS A 340 65.86 -187.07 -66.83
C LYS A 340 67.16 -187.88 -66.89
N GLU A 341 68.18 -187.48 -66.13
CA GLU A 341 69.46 -188.20 -66.05
C GLU A 341 69.27 -189.63 -65.54
N LEU A 342 68.52 -189.81 -64.45
CA LEU A 342 68.21 -191.13 -63.89
C LEU A 342 67.41 -192.01 -64.87
N ASN A 343 66.50 -191.44 -65.65
CA ASN A 343 65.78 -192.18 -66.69
C ASN A 343 66.73 -192.65 -67.82
N SER A 344 67.68 -191.81 -68.24
CA SER A 344 68.69 -192.22 -69.22
C SER A 344 69.53 -193.39 -68.69
N LEU A 345 69.93 -193.34 -67.41
CA LEU A 345 70.65 -194.42 -66.73
C LEU A 345 69.81 -195.69 -66.60
N LYS A 346 68.51 -195.57 -66.34
CA LYS A 346 67.56 -196.69 -66.33
C LYS A 346 67.54 -197.39 -67.68
N ASP A 347 67.44 -196.64 -68.76
CA ASP A 347 67.39 -197.18 -70.13
C ASP A 347 68.70 -197.87 -70.51
N GLU A 348 69.83 -197.31 -70.10
CA GLU A 348 71.15 -197.89 -70.32
C GLU A 348 71.36 -199.19 -69.51
N LEU A 349 70.94 -199.21 -68.26
CA LEU A 349 70.98 -200.40 -67.41
C LEU A 349 70.04 -201.52 -67.94
N ASN A 350 68.88 -201.16 -68.49
CA ASN A 350 67.98 -202.06 -69.19
C ASN A 350 68.68 -202.75 -70.38
N ASN A 351 69.42 -201.97 -71.19
CA ASN A 351 70.19 -202.49 -72.31
C ASN A 351 71.32 -203.43 -71.87
N GLN A 352 71.98 -203.15 -70.75
CA GLN A 352 73.00 -204.04 -70.18
C GLN A 352 72.41 -205.36 -69.66
N LEU A 353 71.25 -205.31 -69.02
CA LEU A 353 70.51 -206.49 -68.54
C LEU A 353 70.14 -207.45 -69.68
N TYR A 354 69.89 -206.92 -70.89
CA TYR A 354 69.54 -207.70 -72.07
C TYR A 354 70.72 -208.49 -72.66
N LYS A 355 71.99 -208.10 -72.39
CA LYS A 355 73.18 -208.62 -73.12
C LYS A 355 74.01 -209.71 -72.39
N ALA A 356 73.77 -210.02 -71.11
CA ALA A 356 74.67 -210.90 -70.33
C ALA A 356 74.24 -212.39 -70.31
N LYS A 357 75.14 -213.32 -70.72
CA LYS A 357 74.86 -214.76 -70.96
C LYS A 357 75.22 -215.77 -69.84
N SER A 358 75.63 -215.37 -68.63
CA SER A 358 75.55 -216.26 -67.43
C SER A 358 75.75 -215.48 -66.11
N SER A 359 74.73 -215.55 -65.23
CA SER A 359 74.49 -214.86 -63.92
C SER A 359 74.29 -213.33 -63.93
N THR A 360 73.03 -212.87 -63.79
CA THR A 360 72.57 -211.45 -63.93
C THR A 360 71.98 -210.81 -62.66
N ALA A 361 72.13 -211.43 -61.49
CA ALA A 361 71.47 -210.97 -60.25
C ALA A 361 71.87 -209.54 -59.81
N SER A 362 73.13 -209.15 -60.02
CA SER A 362 73.65 -207.83 -59.63
C SER A 362 72.99 -206.66 -60.40
N LEU A 363 72.74 -206.83 -61.70
CA LEU A 363 72.15 -205.78 -62.53
C LEU A 363 70.66 -205.54 -62.21
N ARG A 364 69.90 -206.59 -61.85
CA ARG A 364 68.49 -206.43 -61.43
C ARG A 364 68.35 -205.68 -60.11
N LYS A 365 69.26 -205.91 -59.17
CA LYS A 365 69.28 -205.17 -57.90
C LYS A 365 69.50 -203.68 -58.15
N LYS A 366 70.51 -203.33 -58.96
CA LYS A 366 70.75 -201.94 -59.38
C LYS A 366 69.53 -201.31 -60.06
N MET A 367 68.81 -202.05 -60.90
CA MET A 367 67.60 -201.56 -61.56
C MET A 367 66.45 -201.26 -60.58
N ASN A 368 66.25 -202.14 -59.60
CA ASN A 368 65.24 -201.92 -58.56
C ASN A 368 65.57 -200.71 -57.69
N ASP A 369 66.84 -200.58 -57.27
CA ASP A 369 67.30 -199.42 -56.51
C ASP A 369 67.08 -198.11 -57.32
N LEU A 370 67.37 -198.13 -58.63
CA LEU A 370 67.18 -196.99 -59.53
C LEU A 370 65.69 -196.64 -59.74
N MET A 371 64.82 -197.65 -59.86
CA MET A 371 63.37 -197.44 -59.90
C MET A 371 62.82 -196.84 -58.60
N GLU A 372 63.36 -197.26 -57.44
CA GLU A 372 62.97 -196.72 -56.15
C GLU A 372 63.38 -195.25 -56.00
N ILE A 373 64.60 -194.89 -56.44
CA ILE A 373 65.09 -193.52 -56.50
C ILE A 373 64.23 -192.65 -57.44
N LEU A 374 63.89 -193.15 -58.63
CA LEU A 374 63.01 -192.45 -59.58
C LEU A 374 61.60 -192.22 -59.00
N LYS A 375 61.06 -193.21 -58.27
CA LYS A 375 59.76 -193.09 -57.59
C LYS A 375 59.82 -192.04 -56.47
N PHE A 376 60.91 -192.04 -55.68
CA PHE A 376 61.15 -191.03 -54.65
C PHE A 376 61.25 -189.62 -55.26
N LYS A 377 62.07 -189.43 -56.30
CA LYS A 377 62.21 -188.14 -57.00
C LYS A 377 60.92 -187.69 -57.66
N SER A 378 60.08 -188.61 -58.15
CA SER A 378 58.75 -188.26 -58.68
C SER A 378 57.79 -187.77 -57.59
N LYS A 379 57.84 -188.38 -56.40
CA LYS A 379 57.04 -187.94 -55.24
C LYS A 379 57.53 -186.59 -54.69
N GLU A 380 58.85 -186.39 -54.68
CA GLU A 380 59.50 -185.12 -54.32
C GLU A 380 59.11 -183.99 -55.28
N LEU A 381 59.12 -184.25 -56.59
CA LEU A 381 58.66 -183.32 -57.64
C LEU A 381 57.18 -182.94 -57.46
N GLN A 382 56.30 -183.92 -57.25
CA GLN A 382 54.88 -183.67 -56.98
C GLN A 382 54.67 -182.83 -55.71
N GLY A 383 55.46 -183.07 -54.65
CA GLY A 383 55.43 -182.27 -53.43
C GLY A 383 55.86 -180.82 -53.66
N GLN A 384 56.89 -180.58 -54.48
CA GLN A 384 57.34 -179.24 -54.82
C GLN A 384 56.35 -178.52 -55.75
N LEU A 385 55.77 -179.20 -56.75
CA LEU A 385 54.72 -178.64 -57.61
C LEU A 385 53.48 -178.23 -56.81
N MET A 386 53.08 -179.03 -55.83
CA MET A 386 51.97 -178.70 -54.94
C MET A 386 52.29 -177.46 -54.08
N LYS A 387 53.51 -177.37 -53.54
CA LYS A 387 53.98 -176.18 -52.82
C LYS A 387 54.01 -174.94 -53.71
N ALA A 388 54.52 -175.04 -54.94
CA ALA A 388 54.52 -173.93 -55.90
C ALA A 388 53.11 -173.41 -56.18
N LYS A 389 52.16 -174.31 -56.44
CA LYS A 389 50.74 -173.95 -56.66
C LYS A 389 50.10 -173.29 -55.43
N GLN A 390 50.40 -173.79 -54.23
CA GLN A 390 49.92 -173.18 -52.98
C GLN A 390 50.51 -171.78 -52.75
N THR A 391 51.82 -171.60 -52.98
CA THR A 391 52.48 -170.30 -52.87
C THR A 391 51.98 -169.32 -53.93
N GLN A 392 51.67 -169.79 -55.14
CA GLN A 392 51.12 -168.95 -56.22
C GLN A 392 49.71 -168.46 -55.90
N ASN A 393 48.83 -169.34 -55.41
CA ASN A 393 47.50 -168.93 -54.98
C ASN A 393 47.55 -167.91 -53.84
N LYS A 394 48.49 -168.06 -52.90
CA LYS A 394 48.71 -167.08 -51.83
C LYS A 394 49.19 -165.74 -52.39
N LEU A 395 50.15 -165.75 -53.32
CA LEU A 395 50.66 -164.56 -53.99
C LEU A 395 49.54 -163.80 -54.72
N GLU A 396 48.73 -164.49 -55.53
CA GLU A 396 47.58 -163.89 -56.23
C GLU A 396 46.56 -163.28 -55.26
N GLN A 397 46.32 -163.92 -54.11
CA GLN A 397 45.42 -163.37 -53.10
C GLN A 397 46.00 -162.13 -52.41
N THR A 398 47.31 -162.14 -52.10
CA THR A 398 48.01 -160.99 -51.53
C THR A 398 48.04 -159.81 -52.49
N GLU A 399 48.26 -160.04 -53.79
CA GLU A 399 48.21 -159.00 -54.83
C GLU A 399 46.80 -158.43 -55.02
N LYS A 400 45.75 -159.26 -54.96
CA LYS A 400 44.35 -158.79 -54.97
C LYS A 400 44.05 -157.88 -53.78
N ASN A 401 44.44 -158.30 -52.57
CA ASN A 401 44.26 -157.50 -51.36
C ASN A 401 45.04 -156.18 -51.43
N ARG A 402 46.27 -156.20 -51.94
CA ARG A 402 47.08 -154.99 -52.19
C ARG A 402 46.38 -154.02 -53.15
N ASN A 403 45.80 -154.53 -54.24
CA ASN A 403 45.09 -153.69 -55.21
C ASN A 403 43.79 -153.09 -54.63
N ILE A 404 43.12 -153.77 -53.69
CA ILE A 404 41.96 -153.22 -52.96
C ILE A 404 42.41 -152.07 -52.05
N LEU A 405 43.45 -152.29 -51.24
CA LEU A 405 44.03 -151.27 -50.36
C LEU A 405 44.54 -150.04 -51.14
N GLN A 406 45.11 -150.25 -52.34
CA GLN A 406 45.51 -149.14 -53.21
C GLN A 406 44.32 -148.30 -53.68
N LYS A 407 43.19 -148.92 -54.03
CA LYS A 407 41.97 -148.18 -54.40
C LYS A 407 41.39 -147.41 -53.22
N GLU A 408 41.36 -148.03 -52.04
CA GLU A 408 40.90 -147.38 -50.80
C GLU A 408 41.78 -146.19 -50.44
N LYS A 409 43.10 -146.31 -50.60
CA LYS A 409 44.05 -145.19 -50.48
C LYS A 409 43.70 -144.06 -51.46
N ASP A 410 43.54 -144.35 -52.74
CA ASP A 410 43.24 -143.34 -53.77
C ASP A 410 41.91 -142.62 -53.47
N GLU A 411 40.91 -143.34 -52.96
CA GLU A 411 39.62 -142.77 -52.52
C GLU A 411 39.76 -141.87 -51.28
N LEU A 412 40.52 -142.31 -50.27
CA LEU A 412 40.81 -141.52 -49.07
C LEU A 412 41.57 -140.23 -49.41
N GLU A 413 42.59 -140.30 -50.27
CA GLU A 413 43.34 -139.13 -50.74
C GLU A 413 42.43 -138.13 -51.47
N LYS A 414 41.52 -138.62 -52.31
CA LYS A 414 40.52 -137.79 -53.00
C LYS A 414 39.55 -137.11 -52.03
N LEU A 415 39.04 -137.84 -51.04
CA LEU A 415 38.17 -137.28 -49.99
C LEU A 415 38.89 -136.19 -49.19
N LEU A 416 40.15 -136.42 -48.85
CA LEU A 416 40.97 -135.46 -48.12
C LEU A 416 41.21 -134.17 -48.92
N GLU A 417 41.45 -134.29 -50.23
CA GLU A 417 41.62 -133.14 -51.12
C GLU A 417 40.32 -132.32 -51.27
N ASN A 418 39.18 -132.98 -51.45
CA ASN A 418 37.87 -132.31 -51.48
C ASN A 418 37.59 -131.58 -50.15
N LEU A 419 37.89 -132.21 -49.02
CA LEU A 419 37.72 -131.62 -47.69
C LEU A 419 38.62 -130.39 -47.50
N LYS A 420 39.88 -130.42 -47.97
CA LYS A 420 40.77 -129.24 -47.96
C LYS A 420 40.22 -128.07 -48.77
N GLN A 421 39.65 -128.34 -49.94
CA GLN A 421 39.06 -127.29 -50.77
C GLN A 421 37.83 -126.65 -50.10
N ASP A 422 36.95 -127.46 -49.51
CA ASP A 422 35.78 -126.97 -48.79
C ASP A 422 36.14 -126.24 -47.48
N GLU A 423 37.17 -126.71 -46.77
CA GLU A 423 37.81 -126.02 -45.63
C GLU A 423 38.30 -124.64 -46.06
N GLN A 424 39.03 -124.54 -47.17
CA GLN A 424 39.54 -123.26 -47.70
C GLN A 424 38.41 -122.30 -48.09
N ILE A 425 37.35 -122.79 -48.73
CA ILE A 425 36.16 -121.98 -49.07
C ILE A 425 35.51 -121.42 -47.80
N SER A 426 35.39 -122.25 -46.76
CA SER A 426 34.77 -121.87 -45.49
C SER A 426 35.64 -120.88 -44.70
N GLN A 427 36.96 -121.06 -44.71
CA GLN A 427 37.93 -120.10 -44.14
C GLN A 427 37.85 -118.75 -44.86
N ASN A 428 37.81 -118.73 -46.19
CA ASN A 428 37.68 -117.48 -46.97
C ASN A 428 36.37 -116.75 -46.67
N LYS A 429 35.25 -117.48 -46.54
CA LYS A 429 33.96 -116.91 -46.13
C LYS A 429 34.03 -116.30 -44.72
N LEU A 430 34.68 -117.01 -43.78
CA LEU A 430 34.85 -116.52 -42.41
C LEU A 430 35.72 -115.25 -42.34
N ILE A 431 36.80 -115.18 -43.14
CA ILE A 431 37.63 -113.97 -43.24
C ILE A 431 36.81 -112.79 -43.76
N ASN A 432 35.97 -112.99 -44.79
CA ASN A 432 35.11 -111.94 -45.32
C ASN A 432 34.09 -111.44 -44.28
N LEU A 433 33.40 -112.37 -43.60
CA LEU A 433 32.48 -112.05 -42.50
C LEU A 433 33.19 -111.31 -41.35
N SER A 434 34.40 -111.72 -40.99
CA SER A 434 35.22 -111.05 -39.96
C SER A 434 35.55 -109.59 -40.35
N ASN A 435 35.91 -109.36 -41.62
CA ASN A 435 36.14 -108.02 -42.13
C ASN A 435 34.86 -107.17 -42.15
N GLN A 436 33.73 -107.76 -42.54
CA GLN A 436 32.42 -107.08 -42.51
C GLN A 436 32.01 -106.71 -41.09
N LEU A 437 32.20 -107.61 -40.12
CA LEU A 437 31.95 -107.36 -38.70
C LEU A 437 32.81 -106.22 -38.16
N LYS A 438 34.11 -106.22 -38.46
CA LYS A 438 35.02 -105.15 -38.06
C LYS A 438 34.60 -103.80 -38.64
N ASN A 439 34.29 -103.75 -39.94
CA ASN A 439 33.82 -102.52 -40.58
C ASN A 439 32.50 -102.01 -39.98
N LYS A 440 31.57 -102.92 -39.64
CA LYS A 440 30.32 -102.56 -38.97
C LYS A 440 30.55 -102.04 -37.55
N GLU A 441 31.45 -102.65 -36.81
CA GLU A 441 31.82 -102.21 -35.46
C GLU A 441 32.47 -100.82 -35.47
N ASP A 442 33.40 -100.57 -36.40
CA ASP A 442 34.01 -99.26 -36.61
C ASP A 442 32.97 -98.21 -37.01
N PHE A 443 31.99 -98.57 -37.86
CA PHE A 443 30.89 -97.69 -38.24
C PHE A 443 29.98 -97.33 -37.06
N ILE A 444 29.57 -98.32 -36.25
CA ILE A 444 28.75 -98.09 -35.05
C ILE A 444 29.48 -97.18 -34.06
N ASN A 445 30.77 -97.46 -33.79
CA ASN A 445 31.58 -96.66 -32.87
C ASN A 445 31.69 -95.21 -33.36
N LYS A 446 31.93 -94.99 -34.66
CA LYS A 446 32.02 -93.65 -35.25
C LYS A 446 30.70 -92.90 -35.17
N LEU A 447 29.58 -93.58 -35.43
CA LEU A 447 28.24 -92.99 -35.39
C LEU A 447 27.85 -92.60 -33.96
N GLN A 448 28.13 -93.47 -32.98
CA GLN A 448 27.96 -93.18 -31.55
C GLN A 448 28.82 -91.98 -31.13
N GLN A 449 30.11 -91.95 -31.48
CA GLN A 449 30.99 -90.84 -31.11
C GLN A 449 30.51 -89.50 -31.68
N GLN A 450 30.13 -89.45 -32.96
CA GLN A 450 29.66 -88.21 -33.60
C GLN A 450 28.35 -87.71 -32.99
N SER A 451 27.40 -88.61 -32.73
CA SER A 451 26.11 -88.27 -32.13
C SER A 451 26.22 -87.85 -30.67
N GLU A 452 27.05 -88.52 -29.86
CA GLU A 452 27.33 -88.14 -28.47
C GLU A 452 27.95 -86.75 -28.39
N GLN A 453 28.89 -86.45 -29.29
CA GLN A 453 29.49 -85.12 -29.37
C GLN A 453 28.42 -84.06 -29.69
N ARG A 454 27.54 -84.32 -30.65
CA ARG A 454 26.48 -83.37 -31.02
C ARG A 454 25.44 -83.19 -29.91
N ILE A 455 25.04 -84.27 -29.24
CA ILE A 455 24.15 -84.24 -28.08
C ILE A 455 24.78 -83.42 -26.94
N LYS A 456 26.08 -83.58 -26.70
CA LYS A 456 26.83 -82.80 -25.70
C LYS A 456 26.86 -81.31 -26.04
N GLU A 457 27.09 -80.95 -27.30
CA GLU A 457 27.02 -79.56 -27.76
C GLU A 457 25.65 -78.93 -27.51
N LEU A 458 24.58 -79.63 -27.88
CA LEU A 458 23.20 -79.17 -27.68
C LEU A 458 22.86 -79.02 -26.19
N LYS A 459 23.30 -79.96 -25.34
CA LYS A 459 23.14 -79.88 -23.87
C LYS A 459 23.86 -78.65 -23.29
N ASN A 460 25.10 -78.39 -23.71
CA ASN A 460 25.84 -77.20 -23.28
C ASN A 460 25.14 -75.91 -23.72
N GLN A 461 24.61 -75.84 -24.94
CA GLN A 461 23.82 -74.69 -25.40
C GLN A 461 22.57 -74.47 -24.56
N LEU A 462 21.88 -75.56 -24.19
CA LEU A 462 20.69 -75.51 -23.33
C LEU A 462 21.03 -74.99 -21.93
N ASP A 463 22.15 -75.43 -21.34
CA ASP A 463 22.63 -74.96 -20.05
C ASP A 463 22.99 -73.46 -20.06
N GLU A 464 23.64 -72.99 -21.13
CA GLU A 464 23.94 -71.56 -21.30
C GLU A 464 22.68 -70.72 -21.44
N LEU A 465 21.70 -71.18 -22.24
CA LEU A 465 20.41 -70.51 -22.39
C LEU A 465 19.66 -70.46 -21.06
N THR A 466 19.69 -71.53 -20.28
CA THR A 466 19.08 -71.60 -18.94
C THR A 466 19.68 -70.55 -18.01
N LYS A 467 21.01 -70.47 -17.93
CA LYS A 467 21.71 -69.45 -17.12
C LYS A 467 21.42 -68.02 -17.59
N LYS A 468 21.31 -67.79 -18.91
CA LYS A 468 20.93 -66.47 -19.46
C LYS A 468 19.49 -66.12 -19.09
N ASN A 469 18.57 -67.09 -19.13
CA ASN A 469 17.17 -66.92 -18.76
C ASN A 469 16.99 -66.58 -17.28
N GLU A 470 17.65 -67.30 -16.37
CA GLU A 470 17.63 -66.99 -14.94
C GLU A 470 18.13 -65.56 -14.64
N LYS A 471 19.23 -65.15 -15.28
CA LYS A 471 19.77 -63.78 -15.14
C LYS A 471 18.81 -62.73 -15.67
N ALA A 472 18.15 -62.98 -16.80
CA ALA A 472 17.19 -62.07 -17.38
C ALA A 472 15.93 -61.94 -16.51
N PHE A 473 15.41 -63.04 -15.97
CA PHE A 473 14.27 -63.05 -15.05
C PHE A 473 14.58 -62.32 -13.73
N GLN A 474 15.79 -62.49 -13.19
CA GLN A 474 16.23 -61.74 -12.02
C GLN A 474 16.25 -60.22 -12.29
N LYS A 475 16.74 -59.82 -13.47
CA LYS A 475 16.76 -58.42 -13.90
C LYS A 475 15.37 -57.84 -14.10
N GLU A 476 14.42 -58.62 -14.63
CA GLU A 476 13.00 -58.25 -14.75
C GLU A 476 12.41 -57.95 -13.36
N ASN A 477 12.61 -58.87 -12.42
CA ASN A 477 12.11 -58.73 -11.04
C ASN A 477 12.67 -57.49 -10.33
N ASP A 478 13.95 -57.18 -10.51
CA ASP A 478 14.58 -55.99 -9.93
C ASP A 478 14.02 -54.70 -10.54
N LEU A 479 13.74 -54.69 -11.86
CA LEU A 479 13.10 -53.56 -12.53
C LEU A 479 11.64 -53.39 -12.08
N LEU A 480 10.88 -54.48 -11.91
CA LEU A 480 9.52 -54.48 -11.36
C LEU A 480 9.46 -53.89 -9.96
N LYS A 481 10.38 -54.27 -9.06
CA LYS A 481 10.49 -53.69 -7.72
C LYS A 481 10.76 -52.18 -7.76
N LYS A 482 11.68 -51.73 -8.63
CA LYS A 482 11.98 -50.29 -8.83
C LYS A 482 10.75 -49.54 -9.37
N LEU A 483 10.04 -50.12 -10.34
CA LEU A 483 8.83 -49.55 -10.91
C LEU A 483 7.75 -49.37 -9.83
N GLN A 484 7.53 -50.39 -9.00
CA GLN A 484 6.53 -50.37 -7.94
C GLN A 484 6.85 -49.29 -6.88
N LYS A 485 8.13 -49.19 -6.47
CA LYS A 485 8.59 -48.14 -5.56
C LYS A 485 8.41 -46.74 -6.14
N ASN A 486 8.73 -46.54 -7.42
CA ASN A 486 8.54 -45.24 -8.08
C ASN A 486 7.06 -44.86 -8.21
N LYS A 487 6.18 -45.83 -8.49
CA LYS A 487 4.72 -45.59 -8.49
C LYS A 487 4.21 -45.18 -7.10
N GLN A 488 4.65 -45.84 -6.03
CA GLN A 488 4.31 -45.46 -4.65
C GLN A 488 4.81 -44.05 -4.32
N ASN A 489 6.07 -43.74 -4.64
CA ASN A 489 6.63 -42.40 -4.42
C ASN A 489 5.88 -41.32 -5.19
N SER A 490 5.49 -41.59 -6.44
CA SER A 490 4.66 -40.68 -7.24
C SER A 490 3.31 -40.41 -6.58
N GLN A 491 2.64 -41.44 -6.04
CA GLN A 491 1.38 -41.30 -5.33
C GLN A 491 1.52 -40.45 -4.04
N ILE A 492 2.58 -40.67 -3.26
CA ILE A 492 2.89 -39.87 -2.07
C ILE A 492 3.08 -38.40 -2.44
N LEU A 493 3.86 -38.12 -3.49
CA LEU A 493 4.12 -36.76 -3.95
C LEU A 493 2.83 -36.07 -4.43
N LYS A 494 1.95 -36.81 -5.12
CA LYS A 494 0.64 -36.31 -5.57
C LYS A 494 -0.25 -35.89 -4.39
N ASN A 495 -0.24 -36.68 -3.31
CA ASN A 495 -0.95 -36.33 -2.07
C ASN A 495 -0.32 -35.10 -1.38
N GLN A 496 1.01 -35.01 -1.35
CA GLN A 496 1.72 -33.84 -0.79
C GLN A 496 1.42 -32.55 -1.56
N LEU A 497 1.41 -32.60 -2.89
CA LEU A 497 1.03 -31.49 -3.77
C LEU A 497 -0.40 -31.04 -3.47
N LYS A 498 -1.36 -31.98 -3.42
CA LYS A 498 -2.76 -31.66 -3.10
C LYS A 498 -2.90 -30.97 -1.74
N ASN A 499 -2.18 -31.45 -0.72
CA ASN A 499 -2.18 -30.83 0.60
C ASN A 499 -1.55 -29.42 0.58
N LYS A 500 -0.48 -29.22 -0.18
CA LYS A 500 0.18 -27.91 -0.33
C LYS A 500 -0.67 -26.92 -1.11
N GLU A 501 -1.35 -27.35 -2.17
CA GLU A 501 -2.33 -26.53 -2.90
C GLU A 501 -3.48 -26.10 -2.00
N THR A 502 -4.01 -27.02 -1.20
CA THR A 502 -5.06 -26.71 -0.22
C THR A 502 -4.56 -25.70 0.82
N SER A 503 -3.31 -25.85 1.28
CA SER A 503 -2.69 -24.92 2.23
C SER A 503 -2.46 -23.53 1.62
N LEU A 504 -2.03 -23.47 0.35
CA LEU A 504 -1.84 -22.22 -0.37
C LEU A 504 -3.16 -21.48 -0.60
N ILE A 505 -4.21 -22.19 -1.02
CA ILE A 505 -5.56 -21.60 -1.18
C ILE A 505 -6.06 -21.05 0.16
N LYS A 506 -5.88 -21.80 1.25
CA LYS A 506 -6.29 -21.36 2.58
C LYS A 506 -5.49 -20.13 3.04
N PHE A 507 -4.18 -20.13 2.81
CA PHE A 507 -3.31 -18.99 3.10
C PHE A 507 -3.75 -17.76 2.30
N GLN A 508 -3.93 -17.88 0.98
CA GLN A 508 -4.39 -16.79 0.11
C GLN A 508 -5.76 -16.23 0.54
N GLN A 509 -6.70 -17.09 0.93
CA GLN A 509 -7.99 -16.64 1.49
C GLN A 509 -7.83 -15.87 2.80
N GLN A 510 -6.99 -16.36 3.71
CA GLN A 510 -6.72 -15.70 5.00
C GLN A 510 -6.00 -14.36 4.80
N SER A 511 -4.96 -14.32 3.98
CA SER A 511 -4.23 -13.10 3.64
C SER A 511 -5.14 -12.07 2.97
N LYS A 512 -6.03 -12.50 2.07
CA LYS A 512 -7.03 -11.61 1.45
C LYS A 512 -7.99 -11.02 2.48
N GLN A 513 -8.55 -11.84 3.37
CA GLN A 513 -9.41 -11.35 4.45
C GLN A 513 -8.69 -10.35 5.38
N GLN A 514 -7.40 -10.58 5.62
CA GLN A 514 -6.60 -9.72 6.48
C GLN A 514 -6.28 -8.38 5.80
N ILE A 515 -5.97 -8.41 4.50
CA ILE A 515 -5.81 -7.21 3.67
C ILE A 515 -7.12 -6.41 3.61
N ASP A 516 -8.26 -7.08 3.41
CA ASP A 516 -9.56 -6.42 3.34
C ASP A 516 -9.91 -5.74 4.67
N LYS A 517 -9.61 -6.38 5.81
CA LYS A 517 -9.76 -5.76 7.14
C LYS A 517 -8.85 -4.55 7.35
N LEU A 518 -7.58 -4.66 6.95
CA LEU A 518 -6.63 -3.54 7.07
C LEU A 518 -7.06 -2.36 6.19
N LYS A 519 -7.61 -2.62 5.00
CA LYS A 519 -8.20 -1.59 4.14
C LYS A 519 -9.42 -0.93 4.77
N GLU A 520 -10.34 -1.70 5.35
CA GLU A 520 -11.49 -1.14 6.08
C GLU A 520 -11.03 -0.25 7.25
N GLN A 521 -10.03 -0.68 8.01
CA GLN A 521 -9.46 0.11 9.11
C GLN A 521 -8.84 1.41 8.59
N LEU A 522 -8.03 1.34 7.54
CA LEU A 522 -7.41 2.51 6.91
C LEU A 522 -8.47 3.47 6.33
N ASP A 523 -9.52 2.95 5.70
CA ASP A 523 -10.63 3.74 5.17
C ASP A 523 -11.40 4.43 6.30
N GLU A 524 -11.58 3.76 7.45
CA GLU A 524 -12.26 4.32 8.63
C GLU A 524 -11.42 5.38 9.35
N GLU A 525 -10.12 5.16 9.51
CA GLU A 525 -9.12 6.15 9.96
C GLU A 525 -9.14 7.39 9.04
N THR A 526 -9.05 7.18 7.73
CA THR A 526 -9.10 8.26 6.72
C THR A 526 -10.43 9.03 6.80
N ARG A 527 -11.55 8.34 7.03
CA ARG A 527 -12.86 8.98 7.19
C ARG A 527 -12.91 9.83 8.45
N LYS A 528 -12.42 9.34 9.58
CA LYS A 528 -12.33 10.11 10.84
C LYS A 528 -11.46 11.35 10.68
N SER A 529 -10.30 11.22 10.05
CA SER A 529 -9.40 12.36 9.77
C SER A 529 -10.11 13.43 8.92
N LYS A 530 -10.78 13.02 7.83
CA LYS A 530 -11.59 13.93 6.98
C LYS A 530 -12.74 14.60 7.74
N GLU A 531 -13.45 13.87 8.60
CA GLU A 531 -14.51 14.43 9.43
C GLU A 531 -13.98 15.46 10.44
N THR A 532 -12.80 15.24 11.01
CA THR A 532 -12.13 16.19 11.91
C THR A 532 -11.69 17.45 11.16
N PHE A 533 -11.01 17.30 10.02
CA PHE A 533 -10.61 18.42 9.17
C PHE A 533 -11.81 19.26 8.71
N GLN A 534 -12.94 18.62 8.37
CA GLN A 534 -14.16 19.35 8.00
C GLN A 534 -14.74 20.12 9.19
N LYS A 535 -14.74 19.56 10.41
CA LYS A 535 -15.19 20.27 11.62
C LYS A 535 -14.33 21.50 11.92
N GLU A 536 -13.01 21.40 11.77
CA GLU A 536 -12.08 22.52 11.95
C GLU A 536 -12.29 23.60 10.90
N LYS A 537 -12.48 23.21 9.64
CA LYS A 537 -12.82 24.12 8.55
C LYS A 537 -14.13 24.87 8.81
N ASP A 538 -15.17 24.17 9.27
CA ASP A 538 -16.45 24.77 9.63
C ASP A 538 -16.31 25.73 10.83
N LEU A 539 -15.42 25.42 11.77
CA LEU A 539 -15.12 26.29 12.92
C LEU A 539 -14.39 27.58 12.47
N LEU A 540 -13.41 27.46 11.58
CA LEU A 540 -12.68 28.58 11.00
C LEU A 540 -13.63 29.51 10.22
N GLN A 541 -14.55 28.94 9.44
CA GLN A 541 -15.53 29.70 8.68
C GLN A 541 -16.49 30.46 9.62
N LYS A 542 -16.92 29.84 10.72
CA LYS A 542 -17.72 30.52 11.76
C LYS A 542 -16.94 31.64 12.47
N LEU A 543 -15.65 31.44 12.73
CA LEU A 543 -14.81 32.48 13.32
C LEU A 543 -14.65 33.68 12.37
N GLN A 544 -14.45 33.44 11.08
CA GLN A 544 -14.39 34.49 10.05
C GLN A 544 -15.73 35.23 9.89
N GLU A 545 -16.87 34.52 9.95
CA GLU A 545 -18.19 35.16 9.96
C GLU A 545 -18.42 36.00 11.22
N ASN A 546 -18.01 35.52 12.39
CA ASN A 546 -18.09 36.27 13.63
C ASN A 546 -17.20 37.51 13.61
N GLU A 547 -15.99 37.41 13.08
CA GLU A 547 -15.09 38.55 12.89
C GLU A 547 -15.72 39.59 11.95
N LYS A 548 -16.26 39.16 10.80
CA LYS A 548 -16.97 40.04 9.86
C LYS A 548 -18.18 40.71 10.51
N ASN A 549 -18.95 39.99 11.31
CA ASN A 549 -20.07 40.54 12.06
C ASN A 549 -19.61 41.56 13.09
N PHE A 550 -18.51 41.30 13.80
CA PHE A 550 -17.94 42.23 14.77
C PHE A 550 -17.45 43.52 14.10
N GLN A 551 -16.77 43.40 12.95
CA GLN A 551 -16.32 44.52 12.13
C GLN A 551 -17.50 45.35 11.61
N ASN A 552 -18.56 44.70 11.13
CA ASN A 552 -19.79 45.40 10.73
C ASN A 552 -20.42 46.14 11.91
N HIS A 553 -20.44 45.54 13.10
CA HIS A 553 -21.00 46.16 14.29
C HIS A 553 -20.18 47.36 14.78
N LEU A 554 -18.85 47.31 14.65
CA LEU A 554 -17.97 48.45 14.87
C LEU A 554 -18.25 49.57 13.88
N LYS A 555 -18.46 49.24 12.60
CA LYS A 555 -18.81 50.21 11.56
C LYS A 555 -20.17 50.88 11.81
N ASP A 556 -21.16 50.13 12.28
CA ASP A 556 -22.47 50.68 12.67
C ASP A 556 -22.37 51.61 13.90
N LYS A 557 -21.53 51.25 14.86
CA LYS A 557 -21.22 52.09 16.03
C LYS A 557 -20.52 53.38 15.60
N GLU A 558 -19.58 53.30 14.67
CA GLU A 558 -18.87 54.45 14.10
C GLU A 558 -19.83 55.39 13.36
N ILE A 559 -20.73 54.85 12.52
CA ILE A 559 -21.79 55.62 11.86
C ILE A 559 -22.69 56.32 12.89
N SER A 560 -23.04 55.64 13.98
CA SER A 560 -23.87 56.20 15.06
C SER A 560 -23.16 57.33 15.80
N ILE A 561 -21.86 57.19 16.09
CA ILE A 561 -21.03 58.22 16.71
C ILE A 561 -20.92 59.44 15.79
N ASN A 562 -20.63 59.23 14.50
CA ASN A 562 -20.54 60.32 13.53
C ASN A 562 -21.87 61.07 13.39
N LYS A 563 -23.00 60.35 13.40
CA LYS A 563 -24.34 60.96 13.38
C LYS A 563 -24.62 61.77 14.65
N PHE A 564 -24.21 61.28 15.82
CA PHE A 564 -24.33 62.00 17.09
C PHE A 564 -23.46 63.27 17.09
N GLN A 565 -22.21 63.18 16.63
CA GLN A 565 -21.32 64.34 16.48
C GLN A 565 -21.90 65.39 15.53
N GLN A 566 -22.48 64.96 14.40
CA GLN A 566 -23.16 65.86 13.46
C GLN A 566 -24.38 66.55 14.09
N GLN A 567 -25.20 65.81 14.84
CA GLN A 567 -26.35 66.37 15.57
C GLN A 567 -25.90 67.36 16.65
N SER A 568 -24.86 67.04 17.42
CA SER A 568 -24.30 67.96 18.42
C SER A 568 -23.76 69.23 17.75
N LYS A 569 -23.10 69.12 16.60
CA LYS A 569 -22.62 70.29 15.84
C LYS A 569 -23.79 71.17 15.36
N GLN A 570 -24.85 70.57 14.82
CA GLN A 570 -26.06 71.29 14.44
C GLN A 570 -26.73 72.01 15.62
N GLN A 571 -26.81 71.36 16.79
CA GLN A 571 -27.34 71.98 18.01
C GLN A 571 -26.47 73.14 18.48
N ILE A 572 -25.13 73.02 18.43
CA ILE A 572 -24.21 74.10 18.77
C ILE A 572 -24.40 75.29 17.81
N ASP A 573 -24.52 75.03 16.50
CA ASP A 573 -24.72 76.09 15.51
C ASP A 573 -26.10 76.77 15.67
N GLU A 574 -27.14 76.02 16.04
CA GLU A 574 -28.46 76.58 16.36
C GLU A 574 -28.44 77.45 17.63
N LEU A 575 -27.73 77.01 18.67
CA LEU A 575 -27.53 77.79 19.90
C LEU A 575 -26.75 79.08 19.62
N LYS A 576 -25.71 79.03 18.78
CA LYS A 576 -24.99 80.24 18.33
C LYS A 576 -25.91 81.20 17.60
N ARG A 577 -26.74 80.70 16.68
CA ARG A 577 -27.73 81.53 15.97
C ARG A 577 -28.72 82.20 16.93
N LYS A 578 -29.24 81.46 17.91
CA LYS A 578 -30.15 82.01 18.93
C LYS A 578 -29.45 83.07 19.79
N LEU A 579 -28.17 82.86 20.13
CA LEU A 579 -27.37 83.83 20.86
C LEU A 579 -27.14 85.11 20.04
N ASP A 580 -26.84 84.98 18.76
CA ASP A 580 -26.68 86.12 17.85
C ASP A 580 -28.01 86.91 17.68
N GLU A 581 -29.13 86.20 17.55
CA GLU A 581 -30.47 86.80 17.49
C GLU A 581 -30.80 87.58 18.76
N GLU A 582 -30.50 87.01 19.93
CA GLU A 582 -30.80 87.66 21.20
C GLU A 582 -29.86 88.84 21.48
N THR A 583 -28.60 88.74 21.05
CA THR A 583 -27.66 89.87 21.05
C THR A 583 -28.20 91.01 20.19
N ARG A 584 -28.70 90.71 18.98
CA ARG A 584 -29.27 91.70 18.07
C ARG A 584 -30.56 92.34 18.61
N LYS A 585 -31.42 91.55 19.27
CA LYS A 585 -32.61 92.09 19.97
C LYS A 585 -32.22 93.02 21.11
N ASN A 586 -31.20 92.66 21.89
CA ASN A 586 -30.69 93.51 22.97
C ASN A 586 -30.08 94.81 22.44
N GLU A 587 -29.32 94.76 21.34
CA GLU A 587 -28.82 95.96 20.67
C GLU A 587 -29.97 96.85 20.15
N MET A 588 -31.00 96.26 19.55
CA MET A 588 -32.19 97.01 19.11
C MET A 588 -32.98 97.60 20.30
N ALA A 589 -33.07 96.89 21.43
CA ALA A 589 -33.71 97.40 22.64
C ALA A 589 -32.93 98.57 23.23
N LEU A 590 -31.59 98.46 23.28
CA LEU A 590 -30.71 99.54 23.72
C LEU A 590 -30.82 100.76 22.80
N GLN A 591 -30.95 100.55 21.48
CA GLN A 591 -31.16 101.66 20.54
C GLN A 591 -32.54 102.31 20.74
N LYS A 592 -33.59 101.53 20.94
CA LYS A 592 -34.93 102.06 21.27
C LYS A 592 -34.92 102.87 22.57
N GLU A 593 -34.17 102.43 23.58
CA GLU A 593 -34.04 103.13 24.85
C GLU A 593 -33.29 104.47 24.69
N LYS A 594 -32.24 104.51 23.87
CA LYS A 594 -31.56 105.76 23.48
C LYS A 594 -32.49 106.72 22.74
N ASP A 595 -33.24 106.23 21.75
CA ASP A 595 -34.20 107.05 21.00
C ASP A 595 -35.34 107.58 21.92
N LEU A 596 -35.72 106.82 22.94
CA LEU A 596 -36.70 107.26 23.94
C LEU A 596 -36.15 108.36 24.84
N LEU A 597 -34.87 108.25 25.23
CA LEU A 597 -34.18 109.23 26.06
C LEU A 597 -34.05 110.57 25.33
N GLU A 598 -33.71 110.54 24.04
CA GLU A 598 -33.62 111.74 23.19
C GLU A 598 -34.99 112.42 23.03
N LYS A 599 -36.06 111.64 22.82
CA LYS A 599 -37.44 112.17 22.81
C LYS A 599 -37.88 112.75 24.15
N LEU A 600 -37.46 112.17 25.26
CA LEU A 600 -37.75 112.70 26.60
C LEU A 600 -37.05 114.04 26.83
N GLN A 601 -35.78 114.19 26.40
CA GLN A 601 -35.05 115.45 26.48
C GLN A 601 -35.68 116.55 25.61
N GLU A 602 -36.11 116.23 24.39
CA GLU A 602 -36.86 117.18 23.54
C GLU A 602 -38.19 117.61 24.17
N ASN A 603 -38.90 116.68 24.83
CA ASN A 603 -40.20 116.97 25.44
C ASN A 603 -40.08 117.80 26.73
N GLU A 604 -39.00 117.60 27.50
CA GLU A 604 -38.64 118.43 28.63
C GLU A 604 -38.36 119.88 28.18
N GLN A 605 -37.58 120.07 27.11
CA GLN A 605 -37.33 121.38 26.52
C GLN A 605 -38.62 122.06 26.02
N LYS A 606 -39.50 121.33 25.31
CA LYS A 606 -40.80 121.86 24.85
C LYS A 606 -41.70 122.25 26.02
N SER A 607 -41.67 121.49 27.11
CA SER A 607 -42.47 121.77 28.31
C SER A 607 -41.99 123.02 29.06
N GLN A 608 -40.67 123.25 29.13
CA GLN A 608 -40.10 124.47 29.71
C GLN A 608 -40.46 125.74 28.91
N TYR A 609 -40.43 125.70 27.57
CA TYR A 609 -40.88 126.83 26.74
C TYR A 609 -42.38 127.13 26.89
N LYS A 610 -43.19 126.09 27.09
CA LYS A 610 -44.65 126.24 27.27
C LYS A 610 -45.02 126.83 28.63
N LEU A 611 -44.24 126.50 29.67
CA LEU A 611 -44.38 127.09 31.02
C LEU A 611 -44.06 128.58 31.03
N ALA A 612 -42.96 129.00 30.38
CA ALA A 612 -42.59 130.41 30.27
C ALA A 612 -43.66 131.26 29.52
N GLY A 613 -44.35 130.66 28.53
CA GLY A 613 -45.45 131.32 27.82
C GLY A 613 -46.72 131.50 28.65
N LEU A 614 -47.07 130.50 29.48
CA LEU A 614 -48.27 130.55 30.34
C LEU A 614 -48.12 131.57 31.49
N GLU A 615 -46.91 131.71 32.06
CA GLU A 615 -46.64 132.71 33.10
C GLU A 615 -46.81 134.16 32.61
N SER A 616 -46.50 134.42 31.32
CA SER A 616 -46.70 135.73 30.71
C SER A 616 -48.18 136.05 30.45
N GLN A 617 -48.96 135.06 30.02
CA GLN A 617 -50.40 135.22 29.78
C GLN A 617 -51.22 135.42 31.06
N LEU A 618 -50.79 134.84 32.19
CA LEU A 618 -51.47 135.01 33.48
C LEU A 618 -51.41 136.47 33.95
N LYS A 619 -50.25 137.14 33.81
CA LYS A 619 -50.08 138.56 34.15
C LYS A 619 -50.98 139.50 33.33
N GLU A 620 -51.30 139.14 32.09
CA GLU A 620 -52.14 139.95 31.21
C GLU A 620 -53.64 139.82 31.54
N LYS A 621 -54.07 138.63 31.98
CA LYS A 621 -55.47 138.35 32.35
C LYS A 621 -55.90 139.07 33.63
N ASP A 622 -55.03 139.19 34.64
CA ASP A 622 -55.33 139.90 35.89
C ASP A 622 -55.61 141.40 35.67
N SER A 623 -54.92 142.03 34.70
CA SER A 623 -55.16 143.43 34.32
C SER A 623 -56.54 143.64 33.68
N SER A 624 -57.05 142.64 32.95
CA SER A 624 -58.32 142.73 32.23
C SER A 624 -59.54 142.58 33.17
N ILE A 625 -59.42 141.77 34.22
CA ILE A 625 -60.49 141.55 35.20
C ILE A 625 -60.81 142.85 35.96
N ASN A 626 -59.78 143.59 36.40
CA ASN A 626 -59.97 144.84 37.14
C ASN A 626 -60.73 145.93 36.34
N LYS A 627 -60.59 145.95 35.01
CA LYS A 627 -61.32 146.92 34.15
C LYS A 627 -62.80 146.58 33.97
N LEU A 628 -63.19 145.31 34.08
CA LEU A 628 -64.59 144.89 33.90
C LEU A 628 -65.43 145.20 35.13
N GLN A 629 -64.86 145.11 36.34
CA GLN A 629 -65.57 145.43 37.58
C GLN A 629 -66.09 146.89 37.57
N GLN A 630 -65.28 147.83 37.12
CA GLN A 630 -65.62 149.27 37.14
C GLN A 630 -66.76 149.64 36.18
N LYS A 631 -66.93 148.91 35.06
CA LYS A 631 -68.04 149.15 34.12
C LYS A 631 -69.40 148.71 34.65
N PHE A 632 -69.45 147.79 35.61
CA PHE A 632 -70.71 147.25 36.12
C PHE A 632 -71.43 148.26 37.03
N ASP A 633 -70.69 149.06 37.78
CA ASP A 633 -71.26 150.02 38.72
C ASP A 633 -71.93 151.22 38.02
N ASP A 634 -71.35 151.73 36.93
CA ASP A 634 -71.90 152.86 36.15
C ASP A 634 -73.29 152.58 35.55
N LEU A 635 -73.53 151.34 35.10
CA LEU A 635 -74.81 150.96 34.48
C LEU A 635 -75.98 150.97 35.47
N LYS A 636 -75.71 150.74 36.76
CA LYS A 636 -76.74 150.64 37.80
C LYS A 636 -77.34 152.02 38.13
N GLU A 637 -76.54 153.08 38.04
CA GLU A 637 -77.00 154.44 38.35
C GLU A 637 -77.95 155.01 37.26
N GLN A 638 -77.72 154.66 36.00
CA GLN A 638 -78.51 155.17 34.88
C GLN A 638 -79.98 154.73 34.93
N LEU A 639 -80.26 153.52 35.42
CA LEU A 639 -81.60 152.95 35.48
C LEU A 639 -82.53 153.71 36.43
N ASN A 640 -82.02 154.15 37.58
CA ASN A 640 -82.83 154.84 38.61
C ASN A 640 -83.28 156.24 38.16
N LYS A 641 -82.47 156.96 37.35
CA LYS A 641 -82.82 158.30 36.85
C LYS A 641 -84.01 158.27 35.89
N PHE A 642 -84.13 157.24 35.05
CA PHE A 642 -85.23 157.12 34.08
C PHE A 642 -86.60 156.93 34.74
N GLN A 643 -86.69 156.16 35.84
CA GLN A 643 -87.96 155.89 36.53
C GLN A 643 -88.56 157.15 37.19
N MET A 644 -87.72 158.03 37.72
CA MET A 644 -88.15 159.26 38.38
C MET A 644 -88.78 160.26 37.39
N GLN A 645 -88.25 160.33 36.17
CA GLN A 645 -88.71 161.29 35.15
C GLN A 645 -90.12 160.98 34.65
N ALA A 646 -90.47 159.69 34.49
CA ALA A 646 -91.80 159.28 34.07
C ALA A 646 -92.91 159.68 35.08
N LYS A 647 -92.67 159.49 36.38
CA LYS A 647 -93.67 159.78 37.43
C LYS A 647 -93.92 161.29 37.62
N LYS A 648 -92.90 162.15 37.46
CA LYS A 648 -93.05 163.61 37.54
C LYS A 648 -93.98 164.18 36.46
N THR A 649 -94.01 163.57 35.28
CA THR A 649 -94.89 163.98 34.18
C THR A 649 -96.36 163.71 34.52
N SER A 650 -96.68 162.53 35.06
CA SER A 650 -98.05 162.14 35.45
C SER A 650 -98.62 162.98 36.61
N LEU A 651 -97.79 163.41 37.56
CA LEU A 651 -98.20 164.33 38.64
C LEU A 651 -98.66 165.69 38.10
N LYS A 652 -97.99 166.20 37.06
CA LYS A 652 -98.28 167.51 36.47
C LYS A 652 -99.65 167.53 35.77
N GLU A 653 -99.95 166.51 34.97
CA GLU A 653 -101.22 166.40 34.24
C GLU A 653 -102.43 166.32 35.17
N LEU A 654 -102.33 165.54 36.25
CA LEU A 654 -103.40 165.40 37.24
C LEU A 654 -103.62 166.72 38.03
N ARG A 655 -102.53 167.44 38.32
CA ARG A 655 -102.57 168.76 38.97
C ARG A 655 -103.24 169.82 38.09
N ASP A 656 -102.95 169.83 36.81
CA ASP A 656 -103.52 170.79 35.86
C ASP A 656 -105.01 170.54 35.62
N THR A 657 -105.44 169.27 35.59
CA THR A 657 -106.84 168.86 35.47
C THR A 657 -107.67 169.33 36.67
N LEU A 658 -107.22 169.06 37.91
CA LEU A 658 -107.88 169.54 39.13
C LEU A 658 -107.96 171.06 39.23
N LYS A 659 -106.92 171.77 38.76
CA LYS A 659 -106.95 173.24 38.71
C LYS A 659 -108.00 173.76 37.75
N SER A 660 -108.30 173.07 36.65
CA SER A 660 -109.29 173.56 35.67
C SER A 660 -110.72 173.59 36.24
N ASN A 661 -111.03 172.70 37.19
CA ASN A 661 -112.35 172.56 37.84
C ASN A 661 -112.52 173.43 39.10
N LEU A 662 -111.47 174.08 39.59
CA LEU A 662 -111.47 174.86 40.84
C LEU A 662 -111.53 176.38 40.60
N GLY A 663 -112.32 177.07 41.43
CA GLY A 663 -112.30 178.53 41.54
C GLY A 663 -111.00 179.08 42.13
N ARG A 664 -110.86 180.42 42.18
CA ARG A 664 -109.63 181.10 42.64
C ARG A 664 -109.21 180.68 44.06
N ARG A 665 -110.18 180.47 44.95
CA ARG A 665 -109.98 180.00 46.33
C ARG A 665 -109.50 178.54 46.36
N GLY A 666 -110.22 177.64 45.67
CA GLY A 666 -109.86 176.23 45.56
C GLY A 666 -108.45 175.99 44.99
N LYS A 667 -108.01 176.78 44.01
CA LYS A 667 -106.63 176.69 43.48
C LYS A 667 -105.55 176.99 44.53
N ILE A 668 -105.81 177.94 45.44
CA ILE A 668 -104.87 178.30 46.52
C ILE A 668 -104.84 177.18 47.57
N LEU A 669 -106.02 176.66 47.93
CA LEU A 669 -106.14 175.57 48.88
C LEU A 669 -105.45 174.28 48.36
N LEU A 670 -105.54 173.98 47.06
CA LEU A 670 -104.85 172.84 46.45
C LEU A 670 -103.32 172.96 46.54
N GLU A 671 -102.73 174.13 46.25
CA GLU A 671 -101.27 174.32 46.38
C GLU A 671 -100.80 174.25 47.85
N ASN A 672 -101.60 174.78 48.78
CA ASN A 672 -101.29 174.67 50.21
C ASN A 672 -101.36 173.21 50.70
N LEU A 673 -102.34 172.43 50.21
CA LEU A 673 -102.47 171.01 50.52
C LEU A 673 -101.23 170.22 50.07
N LEU A 674 -100.76 170.44 48.83
CA LEU A 674 -99.60 169.74 48.27
C LEU A 674 -98.28 170.15 48.93
N LYS A 675 -98.19 171.39 49.39
CA LYS A 675 -97.03 171.88 50.15
C LYS A 675 -96.98 171.25 51.54
N GLU A 676 -98.11 171.20 52.25
CA GLU A 676 -98.12 170.60 53.59
C GLU A 676 -98.00 169.08 53.56
N GLN A 677 -98.52 168.40 52.54
CA GLN A 677 -98.27 166.97 52.38
C GLN A 677 -96.78 166.66 52.18
N ARG A 678 -96.06 167.46 51.39
CA ARG A 678 -94.61 167.30 51.20
C ARG A 678 -93.84 167.50 52.50
N ASN A 679 -94.21 168.48 53.31
CA ASN A 679 -93.60 168.70 54.62
C ASN A 679 -93.83 167.53 55.56
N ILE A 680 -95.03 166.94 55.58
CA ILE A 680 -95.35 165.79 56.42
C ILE A 680 -94.47 164.58 56.08
N ILE A 681 -94.32 164.25 54.79
CA ILE A 681 -93.52 163.09 54.33
C ILE A 681 -92.04 163.25 54.67
N LEU A 682 -91.52 164.47 54.61
CA LEU A 682 -90.10 164.75 54.87
C LEU A 682 -89.77 164.91 56.37
N THR A 683 -90.73 165.35 57.19
CA THR A 683 -90.45 165.78 58.59
C THR A 683 -91.19 165.00 59.67
N ASN A 684 -92.13 164.10 59.32
CA ASN A 684 -92.91 163.26 60.25
C ASN A 684 -93.66 164.04 61.37
N ASN A 685 -94.02 165.29 61.13
CA ASN A 685 -94.59 166.17 62.16
C ASN A 685 -96.13 165.99 62.33
N SER A 686 -96.57 165.50 63.49
CA SER A 686 -97.98 165.15 63.79
C SER A 686 -98.91 166.35 64.01
N SER A 687 -98.36 167.54 64.28
CA SER A 687 -99.16 168.77 64.45
C SER A 687 -99.72 169.32 63.11
N ALA A 688 -99.08 168.99 61.98
CA ALA A 688 -99.47 169.41 60.63
C ALA A 688 -100.65 168.61 60.06
N PHE A 689 -100.95 167.43 60.63
CA PHE A 689 -102.05 166.57 60.17
C PHE A 689 -103.43 167.23 60.38
N LYS A 690 -103.61 167.94 61.51
CA LYS A 690 -104.84 168.70 61.78
C LYS A 690 -105.09 169.80 60.73
N ARG A 691 -104.01 170.48 60.30
CA ARG A 691 -104.06 171.58 59.33
C ARG A 691 -104.25 171.08 57.89
N LEU A 692 -103.65 169.93 57.55
CA LEU A 692 -103.86 169.25 56.27
C LEU A 692 -105.31 168.78 56.12
N GLU A 693 -105.90 168.20 57.18
CA GLU A 693 -107.30 167.75 57.20
C GLU A 693 -108.28 168.93 57.17
N GLU A 694 -107.98 170.06 57.82
CA GLU A 694 -108.76 171.29 57.68
C GLU A 694 -108.74 171.82 56.23
N ILE A 695 -107.56 171.90 55.59
CA ILE A 695 -107.42 172.33 54.19
C ILE A 695 -108.12 171.34 53.23
N LYS A 696 -108.04 170.04 53.51
CA LYS A 696 -108.71 169.00 52.71
C LYS A 696 -110.23 169.11 52.84
N ARG A 697 -110.74 169.44 54.03
CA ARG A 697 -112.17 169.64 54.31
C ARG A 697 -112.71 170.90 53.64
N ASP A 698 -111.98 172.01 53.70
CA ASP A 698 -112.34 173.25 53.01
C ASP A 698 -112.27 173.12 51.49
N LEU A 699 -111.28 172.37 50.97
CA LEU A 699 -111.14 172.09 49.53
C LEU A 699 -112.23 171.13 49.02
N SER A 700 -112.68 170.19 49.85
CA SER A 700 -113.78 169.27 49.50
C SER A 700 -115.14 169.98 49.38
N VAL A 701 -115.30 171.16 49.98
CA VAL A 701 -116.52 171.99 49.82
C VAL A 701 -116.52 172.73 48.47
N ASP A 702 -115.33 173.10 47.96
CA ASP A 702 -115.16 173.73 46.64
C ASP A 702 -115.20 172.71 45.48
N LEU A 703 -115.04 171.42 45.79
CA LEU A 703 -115.10 170.31 44.84
C LEU A 703 -116.54 169.80 44.72
N MET A 704 -117.15 170.01 43.55
CA MET A 704 -118.59 169.78 43.31
C MET A 704 -118.93 168.36 42.83
N LEU A 705 -117.90 167.52 42.58
CA LEU A 705 -118.03 166.19 41.97
C LEU A 705 -117.13 165.16 42.69
N GLU A 706 -117.62 163.92 42.85
CA GLU A 706 -116.88 162.81 43.48
C GLU A 706 -115.58 162.44 42.72
N GLU A 707 -115.56 162.61 41.40
CA GLU A 707 -114.39 162.33 40.57
C GLU A 707 -113.21 163.24 40.89
N ASP A 708 -113.45 164.51 41.22
CA ASP A 708 -112.40 165.44 41.61
C ASP A 708 -111.81 165.10 42.99
N ILE A 709 -112.60 164.52 43.88
CA ILE A 709 -112.13 164.03 45.19
C ILE A 709 -111.21 162.81 45.00
N SER A 710 -111.56 161.92 44.06
CA SER A 710 -110.72 160.78 43.68
C SER A 710 -109.39 161.22 43.04
N ASN A 711 -109.44 162.22 42.14
CA ASN A 711 -108.25 162.79 41.51
C ASN A 711 -107.33 163.48 42.53
N LEU A 712 -107.89 164.15 43.54
CA LEU A 712 -107.12 164.75 44.63
C LEU A 712 -106.32 163.67 45.38
N GLN A 713 -106.94 162.53 45.67
CA GLN A 713 -106.29 161.42 46.39
C GLN A 713 -105.20 160.76 45.55
N SER A 714 -105.43 160.56 44.24
CA SER A 714 -104.42 160.05 43.31
C SER A 714 -103.22 160.99 43.17
N LEU A 715 -103.45 162.29 43.20
CA LEU A 715 -102.38 163.29 43.15
C LEU A 715 -101.48 163.24 44.39
N LEU A 716 -102.09 163.15 45.57
CA LEU A 716 -101.40 163.02 46.85
C LEU A 716 -100.55 161.72 46.91
N ASN A 717 -101.01 160.63 46.30
CA ASN A 717 -100.26 159.36 46.24
C ASN A 717 -99.07 159.44 45.27
N LEU A 718 -99.28 159.95 44.06
CA LEU A 718 -98.20 160.15 43.07
C LEU A 718 -97.10 161.05 43.62
N GLN A 719 -97.47 162.08 44.39
CA GLN A 719 -96.50 162.97 45.01
C GLN A 719 -95.64 162.25 46.06
N THR A 720 -96.20 161.25 46.74
CA THR A 720 -95.49 160.44 47.75
C THR A 720 -94.44 159.54 47.11
N GLU A 721 -94.79 158.86 46.02
CA GLU A 721 -93.86 157.94 45.33
C GLU A 721 -92.66 158.66 44.70
N ILE A 722 -92.86 159.88 44.20
CA ILE A 722 -91.76 160.70 43.67
C ILE A 722 -90.76 161.05 44.77
N ILE A 723 -91.25 161.41 45.96
CA ILE A 723 -90.39 161.76 47.10
C ILE A 723 -89.59 160.55 47.58
N GLN A 724 -90.14 159.33 47.51
CA GLN A 724 -89.41 158.10 47.87
C GLN A 724 -88.28 157.75 46.89
N LEU A 725 -88.49 157.94 45.58
CA LEU A 725 -87.43 157.75 44.58
C LEU A 725 -86.30 158.78 44.71
N GLU A 726 -86.61 160.00 45.16
CA GLU A 726 -85.60 161.03 45.44
C GLU A 726 -84.66 160.65 46.60
N MET A 727 -85.09 159.79 47.55
CA MET A 727 -84.27 159.36 48.69
C MET A 727 -83.30 158.19 48.38
N GLN A 728 -83.45 157.48 47.26
CA GLN A 728 -82.61 156.31 46.90
C GLN A 728 -81.43 156.64 45.98
N LEU A 729 -81.34 157.86 45.50
CA LEU A 729 -80.16 158.36 44.81
C LEU A 729 -79.19 158.93 45.87
N PRO A 730 -77.88 158.63 45.82
CA PRO A 730 -76.91 159.33 46.65
C PRO A 730 -77.00 160.83 46.33
N ASN A 731 -77.08 161.70 47.34
CA ASN A 731 -76.85 163.13 47.12
C ASN A 731 -75.51 163.26 46.38
N GLN A 732 -75.49 164.00 45.26
CA GLN A 732 -74.22 164.47 44.72
C GLN A 732 -73.51 165.35 45.73
#